data_AF-A0A820UYE8-F1
#
_entry.id   AF-A0A820UYE8-F1
#
_cell.length_a   1.000
_cell.length_b   1.000
_cell.length_c   1.000
_cell.angle_alpha   90.00
_cell.angle_beta   90.00
_cell.angle_gamma   90.00
#
_symmetry.space_group_name_H-M   'P 1'
#
loop_
_entity.id
_entity.type
_entity.pdbx_description
1 polymer ?
#
loop_
_entity_poly.entity_id
_entity_poly.type
_entity_poly.pdbx_seq_one_letter_code
_entity_poly.pdbx_strand_id
1 'polypeptide(L)'
;YSVLIIKSKSRDINDRSYIFIASAPRASNGRGEIRFYTKRFVSTNNFGYDTLQTIFQINNNHSMPYVLIGEQLGSYFGYAMTAGDLNGDGHTDLVISAPFYYSKKPSYGGAVYIYYGLNGKFSNDRRQILFEPPIHSRFGFSVACIPDLNKDGIDAISAPGEKDDIHTGSVYIYLGSRKNELAKHTQKIVPSQLLINLKQTTIINDFGFSLATQSPFKYSSISTSSSTSIVSSNSTIIIDYPSLIIGIPKADMIVHLRSHPLVNVNVRIENMKELQAIRYSSENRPCKTIDGTPVVCFDVRLCFDSNDKLAQNLIIIYTLTADALSTIRRILSTVNHLPTITNKQVLNTCENQTFITKSGNDDFLTPIHFSLVYNISQDRNDLRGKPFILEGNIPMINATEEERTKKFQANFYKGCGNDDKCITDLQLTAEFVNGQKALNLSVLGIDSEIRIRLNLSNVPSEPHRRKADPAFGTKIEVYFPTSFVQFSQAIMDDNTYSCQPIHRNHVRCKMSDYFNNPFPPEKYSITELVFTLSNVSLSNILHFEFNSTTLTDETNLNNNNVTLIAKVLLKTDLSLRAAHEPEQVSVSGEGSLGLSSIKNLDQFGMEVTHIYTIINSGPNSVRSHNVTIFWPYETLDDEWENGKILLYLVEEPIVEISSTLTSTGTKIDGQCERLPQWRDHIRILDLLNRTSSINRQRRDEQNVDSVIDPKTSLTVTITPPTSSSNIRTLTLTCDPTYQNVRCYPIHCHIKSLSAQSYYFIKLRARLWNSTLIENYFDTYDRVDIQSYASIHINDLLIFQTSTDNDNATVSNG
;
A
#
# COMPACT_ATOMS: atom_id res chain seq x y z
N TYR A 1 20.38 31.69 -16.37
CA TYR A 1 19.84 31.98 -15.04
C TYR A 1 18.41 32.38 -15.24
N SER A 2 17.48 31.70 -14.59
CA SER A 2 16.06 32.01 -14.65
C SER A 2 15.63 32.44 -13.24
N VAL A 3 14.86 33.52 -13.14
CA VAL A 3 14.36 34.04 -11.86
C VAL A 3 12.85 34.05 -11.92
N LEU A 4 12.23 33.40 -10.93
CA LEU A 4 10.79 33.30 -10.76
C LEU A 4 10.41 33.96 -9.43
N ILE A 5 9.29 34.66 -9.41
CA ILE A 5 8.78 35.35 -8.22
C ILE A 5 7.38 34.80 -7.92
N ILE A 6 7.22 34.20 -6.75
CA ILE A 6 5.95 33.67 -6.26
C ILE A 6 5.44 34.57 -5.12
N LYS A 7 4.19 35.02 -5.22
CA LYS A 7 3.52 35.75 -4.15
C LYS A 7 2.86 34.75 -3.19
N SER A 8 3.18 34.83 -1.91
CA SER A 8 2.52 34.03 -0.88
C SER A 8 1.07 34.48 -0.68
N LYS A 9 0.13 33.53 -0.61
CA LYS A 9 -1.25 33.79 -0.21
C LYS A 9 -1.31 33.98 1.31
N SER A 10 -1.15 35.22 1.78
CA SER A 10 -1.51 35.59 3.16
C SER A 10 -2.99 35.99 3.23
N ARG A 11 -3.68 35.61 4.31
CA ARG A 11 -5.04 36.11 4.63
C ARG A 11 -5.02 37.55 5.15
N ASP A 12 -3.86 38.05 5.55
CA ASP A 12 -3.70 39.38 6.10
C ASP A 12 -3.20 40.33 5.00
N ILE A 13 -3.99 41.38 4.70
CA ILE A 13 -3.68 42.38 3.66
C ILE A 13 -2.36 43.11 3.97
N ASN A 14 -1.98 43.17 5.25
CA ASN A 14 -0.81 43.87 5.76
C ASN A 14 0.47 43.02 5.81
N ASP A 15 0.39 41.72 5.49
CA ASP A 15 1.52 40.80 5.48
C ASP A 15 1.70 40.17 4.10
N ARG A 16 2.61 40.76 3.29
CA ARG A 16 2.92 40.25 1.95
C ARG A 16 4.28 39.56 1.98
N SER A 17 4.30 38.24 1.81
CA SER A 17 5.55 37.49 1.62
C SER A 17 5.73 37.12 0.14
N TYR A 18 6.96 37.24 -0.34
CA TYR A 18 7.38 36.86 -1.69
C TYR A 18 8.50 35.84 -1.59
N ILE A 19 8.46 34.84 -2.48
CA ILE A 19 9.50 33.83 -2.64
C ILE A 19 10.14 34.08 -4.00
N PHE A 20 11.42 34.40 -4.00
CA PHE A 20 12.25 34.49 -5.19
C PHE A 20 12.97 33.17 -5.39
N ILE A 21 12.87 32.62 -6.58
CA ILE A 21 13.45 31.33 -6.94
C ILE A 21 14.42 31.61 -8.08
N ALA A 22 15.70 31.33 -7.86
CA ALA A 22 16.75 31.56 -8.85
C ALA A 22 17.38 30.23 -9.28
N SER A 23 17.55 30.03 -10.58
CA SER A 23 18.22 28.86 -11.13
C SER A 23 19.66 29.12 -11.56
N ALA A 24 20.52 28.16 -11.26
CA ALA A 24 21.90 28.10 -11.72
C ALA A 24 22.18 26.71 -12.34
N PRO A 25 21.84 26.48 -13.62
CA PRO A 25 21.89 25.16 -14.26
C PRO A 25 23.27 24.51 -14.37
N ARG A 26 24.34 25.30 -14.17
CA ARG A 26 25.74 24.84 -14.21
C ARG A 26 26.40 24.76 -12.83
N ALA A 27 25.71 25.13 -11.77
CA ALA A 27 26.22 25.04 -10.40
C ALA A 27 26.26 23.58 -9.90
N SER A 28 26.77 23.39 -8.67
CA SER A 28 26.83 22.07 -8.01
C SER A 28 27.49 21.00 -8.87
N ASN A 29 28.72 21.27 -9.34
CA ASN A 29 29.50 20.39 -10.23
C ASN A 29 28.75 20.04 -11.53
N GLY A 30 28.03 21.01 -12.11
CA GLY A 30 27.31 20.82 -13.37
C GLY A 30 26.01 20.01 -13.25
N ARG A 31 25.54 19.72 -12.03
CA ARG A 31 24.22 19.09 -11.81
C ARG A 31 23.07 20.09 -11.87
N GLY A 32 23.35 21.38 -11.64
CA GLY A 32 22.35 22.43 -11.56
C GLY A 32 21.80 22.60 -10.14
N GLU A 33 21.44 23.84 -9.81
CA GLU A 33 20.99 24.24 -8.48
C GLU A 33 19.84 25.26 -8.57
N ILE A 34 18.84 25.12 -7.70
CA ILE A 34 17.79 26.13 -7.47
C ILE A 34 17.89 26.66 -6.04
N ARG A 35 17.91 27.99 -5.91
CA ARG A 35 17.97 28.69 -4.62
C ARG A 35 16.70 29.47 -4.36
N PHE A 36 16.27 29.43 -3.10
CA PHE A 36 15.08 30.12 -2.63
C PHE A 36 15.47 31.29 -1.72
N TYR A 37 14.87 32.45 -1.96
CA TYR A 37 15.01 33.63 -1.13
C TYR A 37 13.62 34.13 -0.74
N THR A 38 13.39 34.39 0.55
CA THR A 38 12.11 34.91 1.03
C THR A 38 12.24 36.38 1.39
N LYS A 39 11.21 37.16 1.07
CA LYS A 39 11.10 38.57 1.45
C LYS A 39 9.72 38.82 2.04
N ARG A 40 9.67 39.31 3.28
CA ARG A 40 8.42 39.63 3.96
C ARG A 40 8.28 41.15 4.08
N PHE A 41 7.15 41.67 3.63
CA PHE A 41 6.76 43.06 3.83
C PHE A 41 5.75 43.10 4.96
N VAL A 42 6.10 43.79 6.04
CA VAL A 42 5.21 44.03 7.18
C VAL A 42 4.87 45.52 7.16
N SER A 43 3.58 45.86 7.02
CA SER A 43 3.14 47.23 7.29
C SER A 43 3.10 47.44 8.80
N THR A 44 3.84 48.42 9.31
CA THR A 44 3.79 48.84 10.71
C THR A 44 3.05 50.17 10.79
N ASN A 45 1.82 50.14 11.29
CA ASN A 45 1.07 51.34 11.65
C ASN A 45 1.63 51.94 12.94
N ASN A 46 2.72 52.71 12.84
CA ASN A 46 3.18 53.57 13.93
C ASN A 46 3.13 55.02 13.45
N PHE A 47 2.20 55.79 14.03
CA PHE A 47 2.09 57.26 13.90
C PHE A 47 1.68 57.84 12.53
N GLY A 48 0.62 57.33 11.90
CA GLY A 48 -0.11 58.06 10.85
C GLY A 48 0.64 58.27 9.52
N TYR A 49 1.79 57.61 9.34
CA TYR A 49 2.50 57.51 8.07
C TYR A 49 2.73 56.03 7.76
N ASP A 50 2.27 55.58 6.59
CA ASP A 50 2.40 54.19 6.11
C ASP A 50 3.88 53.94 5.71
N THR A 51 4.74 53.63 6.69
CA THR A 51 6.14 53.28 6.41
C THR A 51 6.26 51.78 6.12
N LEU A 52 6.49 51.43 4.86
CA LEU A 52 6.82 50.06 4.44
C LEU A 52 8.21 49.66 4.98
N GLN A 53 8.25 48.98 6.13
CA GLN A 53 9.50 48.35 6.58
C GLN A 53 9.80 47.14 5.68
N THR A 54 10.90 47.23 4.95
CA THR A 54 11.40 46.14 4.11
C THR A 54 12.33 45.26 4.95
N ILE A 55 11.85 44.12 5.44
CA ILE A 55 12.69 43.14 6.12
C ILE A 55 13.22 42.16 5.07
N PHE A 56 14.48 42.31 4.68
CA PHE A 56 15.22 41.25 3.99
C PHE A 56 15.68 40.21 5.01
N GLN A 57 14.86 39.20 5.27
CA GLN A 57 15.35 37.99 5.93
C GLN A 57 16.09 37.14 4.91
N ILE A 58 17.38 37.45 4.73
CA ILE A 58 18.34 36.38 4.43
C ILE A 58 18.41 35.61 5.75
N ASN A 59 18.13 34.30 5.78
CA ASN A 59 18.28 33.49 6.98
C ASN A 59 19.75 33.52 7.44
N ASN A 60 20.15 34.56 8.17
CA ASN A 60 21.49 34.74 8.72
C ASN A 60 21.64 34.07 10.10
N ASN A 61 20.65 33.29 10.52
CA ASN A 61 20.74 32.39 11.68
C ASN A 61 20.78 30.95 11.18
N HIS A 62 21.97 30.40 10.92
CA HIS A 62 22.31 28.96 10.86
C HIS A 62 21.27 27.99 10.25
N SER A 63 20.47 28.45 9.29
CA SER A 63 19.53 27.63 8.52
C SER A 63 19.86 27.89 7.07
N MET A 64 20.68 26.99 6.51
CA MET A 64 21.09 26.99 5.11
C MET A 64 19.90 27.37 4.20
N PRO A 65 20.09 28.23 3.19
CA PRO A 65 19.03 28.49 2.22
C PRO A 65 18.53 27.14 1.71
N TYR A 66 17.20 26.98 1.60
CA TYR A 66 16.66 25.76 1.01
C TYR A 66 17.17 25.67 -0.44
N VAL A 67 17.80 24.55 -0.80
CA VAL A 67 18.43 24.34 -2.11
C VAL A 67 17.90 23.05 -2.70
N LEU A 68 17.51 23.09 -3.97
CA LEU A 68 17.25 21.88 -4.77
C LEU A 68 18.42 21.66 -5.73
N ILE A 69 18.94 20.44 -5.76
CA ILE A 69 20.08 20.05 -6.60
C ILE A 69 19.61 19.00 -7.60
N GLY A 70 20.02 19.15 -8.87
CA GLY A 70 19.72 18.18 -9.92
C GLY A 70 20.41 16.83 -9.67
N GLU A 71 19.81 15.75 -10.15
CA GLU A 71 20.32 14.39 -9.93
C GLU A 71 21.47 14.04 -10.86
N GLN A 72 21.41 14.54 -12.10
CA GLN A 72 22.31 14.14 -13.18
C GLN A 72 23.22 15.28 -13.63
N LEU A 73 24.52 14.99 -13.71
CA LEU A 73 25.53 15.90 -14.25
C LEU A 73 25.28 16.17 -15.74
N GLY A 74 25.32 17.45 -16.13
CA GLY A 74 25.10 17.86 -17.52
C GLY A 74 23.63 17.90 -17.95
N SER A 75 22.68 17.60 -17.05
CA SER A 75 21.24 17.63 -17.36
C SER A 75 20.66 19.05 -17.49
N TYR A 76 21.40 20.06 -17.02
CA TYR A 76 20.97 21.47 -16.91
C TYR A 76 19.67 21.62 -16.10
N PHE A 77 19.56 20.93 -14.97
CA PHE A 77 18.47 21.15 -14.02
C PHE A 77 18.33 22.64 -13.65
N GLY A 78 17.14 23.20 -13.84
CA GLY A 78 16.88 24.63 -13.69
C GLY A 78 16.96 25.45 -14.98
N TYR A 79 17.02 24.81 -16.15
CA TYR A 79 17.10 25.51 -17.44
C TYR A 79 15.90 26.46 -17.65
N ALA A 80 14.69 25.93 -17.54
CA ALA A 80 13.44 26.69 -17.51
C ALA A 80 12.68 26.36 -16.23
N MET A 81 11.86 27.31 -15.78
CA MET A 81 11.02 27.17 -14.58
C MET A 81 9.68 27.86 -14.78
N THR A 82 8.63 27.28 -14.22
CA THR A 82 7.31 27.92 -14.10
C THR A 82 6.69 27.54 -12.75
N ALA A 83 5.66 28.26 -12.33
CA ALA A 83 4.89 27.93 -11.14
C ALA A 83 3.40 28.17 -11.36
N GLY A 84 2.59 27.31 -10.75
CA GLY A 84 1.14 27.28 -10.86
C GLY A 84 0.58 26.29 -9.84
N ASP A 85 -0.73 26.34 -9.61
CA ASP A 85 -1.42 25.36 -8.77
C ASP A 85 -1.85 24.19 -9.68
N LEU A 86 -1.10 23.09 -9.67
CA LEU A 86 -1.24 21.96 -10.62
C LEU A 86 -2.11 20.83 -10.06
N ASN A 87 -2.40 20.86 -8.77
CA ASN A 87 -3.24 19.89 -8.09
C ASN A 87 -4.55 20.50 -7.60
N GLY A 88 -4.76 21.81 -7.77
CA GLY A 88 -5.95 22.53 -7.35
C GLY A 88 -6.12 22.59 -5.83
N ASP A 89 -5.05 22.44 -5.05
CA ASP A 89 -5.08 22.47 -3.59
C ASP A 89 -5.00 23.90 -3.01
N GLY A 90 -4.84 24.90 -3.89
CA GLY A 90 -4.74 26.31 -3.53
C GLY A 90 -3.32 26.77 -3.22
N HIS A 91 -2.34 25.87 -3.15
CA HIS A 91 -0.92 26.16 -3.03
C HIS A 91 -0.25 26.23 -4.41
N THR A 92 0.88 26.92 -4.48
CA THR A 92 1.65 27.03 -5.73
C THR A 92 2.66 25.90 -5.79
N ASP A 93 2.62 25.14 -6.87
CA ASP A 93 3.58 24.12 -7.25
C ASP A 93 4.68 24.70 -8.16
N LEU A 94 5.84 24.06 -8.14
CA LEU A 94 7.01 24.51 -8.88
C LEU A 94 7.42 23.46 -9.92
N VAL A 95 7.58 23.91 -11.16
CA VAL A 95 8.02 23.09 -12.29
C VAL A 95 9.42 23.54 -12.70
N ILE A 96 10.35 22.59 -12.74
CA ILE A 96 11.76 22.81 -13.06
C ILE A 96 12.19 21.85 -14.16
N SER A 97 12.78 22.36 -15.24
CA SER A 97 13.21 21.52 -16.34
C SER A 97 14.70 21.15 -16.31
N ALA A 98 15.01 20.00 -16.91
CA ALA A 98 16.34 19.48 -17.18
C ALA A 98 16.39 18.92 -18.61
N PRO A 99 16.40 19.78 -19.65
CA PRO A 99 16.21 19.35 -21.04
C PRO A 99 17.33 18.46 -21.60
N PHE A 100 18.48 18.41 -20.94
CA PHE A 100 19.60 17.55 -21.33
C PHE A 100 19.75 16.34 -20.42
N TYR A 101 18.75 16.06 -19.56
CA TYR A 101 18.68 14.79 -18.85
C TYR A 101 18.67 13.63 -19.85
N TYR A 102 19.43 12.59 -19.57
CA TYR A 102 19.61 11.46 -20.46
C TYR A 102 19.52 10.14 -19.69
N SER A 103 18.74 9.19 -20.21
CA SER A 103 18.77 7.81 -19.76
C SER A 103 18.77 6.86 -20.96
N LYS A 104 19.55 5.79 -20.85
CA LYS A 104 19.69 4.78 -21.91
C LYS A 104 18.66 3.65 -21.80
N LYS A 105 18.20 3.33 -20.59
CA LYS A 105 17.21 2.27 -20.28
C LYS A 105 16.37 2.69 -19.07
N PRO A 106 15.13 3.17 -19.25
CA PRO A 106 14.45 3.47 -20.52
C PRO A 106 15.11 4.63 -21.28
N SER A 107 14.81 4.74 -22.58
CA SER A 107 15.40 5.72 -23.50
C SER A 107 14.73 7.09 -23.37
N TYR A 108 15.33 8.01 -22.62
CA TYR A 108 14.76 9.35 -22.35
C TYR A 108 15.68 10.48 -22.79
N GLY A 109 15.10 11.54 -23.38
CA GLY A 109 15.80 12.75 -23.82
C GLY A 109 15.22 14.02 -23.20
N GLY A 110 15.56 14.31 -21.95
CA GLY A 110 15.07 15.42 -21.16
C GLY A 110 14.15 14.97 -20.02
N ALA A 111 14.00 15.83 -19.01
CA ALA A 111 13.15 15.58 -17.84
C ALA A 111 12.55 16.89 -17.32
N VAL A 112 11.37 16.78 -16.70
CA VAL A 112 10.74 17.87 -15.97
C VAL A 112 10.41 17.40 -14.56
N TYR A 113 10.79 18.21 -13.58
CA TYR A 113 10.60 17.96 -12.16
C TYR A 113 9.47 18.84 -11.66
N ILE A 114 8.51 18.25 -10.96
CA ILE A 114 7.39 18.94 -10.34
C ILE A 114 7.53 18.79 -8.84
N TYR A 115 7.48 19.91 -8.13
CA TYR A 115 7.52 19.98 -6.68
C TYR A 115 6.19 20.52 -6.18
N TYR A 116 5.38 19.67 -5.57
CA TYR A 116 4.08 20.06 -5.05
C TYR A 116 4.24 20.87 -3.76
N GLY A 117 3.75 22.11 -3.78
CA GLY A 117 3.89 23.06 -2.70
C GLY A 117 3.01 22.71 -1.50
N LEU A 118 3.49 22.96 -0.28
CA LEU A 118 2.66 23.03 0.91
C LEU A 118 3.05 24.24 1.74
N ASN A 119 2.13 25.17 1.96
CA ASN A 119 2.39 26.36 2.78
C ASN A 119 3.68 27.13 2.37
N GLY A 120 3.95 27.22 1.06
CA GLY A 120 5.12 27.90 0.52
C GLY A 120 6.45 27.15 0.68
N LYS A 121 6.41 25.86 1.05
CA LYS A 121 7.57 24.96 1.08
C LYS A 121 7.49 23.95 -0.05
N PHE A 122 8.65 23.63 -0.62
CA PHE A 122 8.84 22.60 -1.64
C PHE A 122 9.76 21.53 -1.03
N SER A 123 9.46 20.23 -1.18
CA SER A 123 10.30 19.13 -0.66
C SER A 123 10.53 18.07 -1.73
N ASN A 124 11.64 17.34 -1.64
CA ASN A 124 11.87 16.13 -2.45
C ASN A 124 10.84 15.02 -2.16
N ASP A 125 10.24 15.00 -0.95
CA ASP A 125 9.22 14.00 -0.57
C ASP A 125 7.90 14.16 -1.35
N ARG A 126 7.67 15.35 -1.91
CA ARG A 126 6.48 15.68 -2.73
C ARG A 126 6.88 16.05 -4.15
N ARG A 127 7.80 15.27 -4.72
CA ARG A 127 8.34 15.50 -6.05
C ARG A 127 7.91 14.41 -7.02
N GLN A 128 7.53 14.82 -8.22
CA GLN A 128 7.32 13.95 -9.36
C GLN A 128 8.32 14.29 -10.47
N ILE A 129 8.74 13.28 -11.26
CA ILE A 129 9.57 13.49 -12.45
C ILE A 129 8.81 12.95 -13.67
N LEU A 130 8.72 13.77 -14.71
CA LEU A 130 8.12 13.40 -15.99
C LEU A 130 9.21 13.02 -16.99
N PHE A 131 9.03 11.83 -17.58
CA PHE A 131 9.83 11.30 -18.68
C PHE A 131 8.89 10.87 -19.79
N GLU A 132 9.01 11.46 -20.98
CA GLU A 132 8.19 11.06 -22.11
C GLU A 132 8.97 10.77 -23.38
N PRO A 133 9.62 11.76 -24.02
CA PRO A 133 9.95 11.58 -25.41
C PRO A 133 11.30 10.90 -25.57
N PRO A 134 11.59 10.36 -26.77
CA PRO A 134 12.80 9.61 -27.05
C PRO A 134 14.06 10.45 -26.83
N ILE A 135 15.21 9.76 -26.80
CA ILE A 135 16.53 10.40 -26.72
C ILE A 135 16.65 11.53 -27.75
N HIS A 136 17.33 12.62 -27.37
CA HIS A 136 17.56 13.85 -28.16
C HIS A 136 16.35 14.76 -28.36
N SER A 137 15.18 14.46 -27.81
CA SER A 137 13.99 15.31 -27.93
C SER A 137 14.08 16.65 -27.19
N ARG A 138 14.95 16.73 -26.17
CA ARG A 138 15.11 17.92 -25.31
C ARG A 138 13.81 18.27 -24.56
N PHE A 139 13.13 17.27 -24.03
CA PHE A 139 11.91 17.44 -23.24
C PHE A 139 12.11 18.39 -22.05
N GLY A 140 11.23 19.38 -21.91
CA GLY A 140 11.37 20.43 -20.90
C GLY A 140 12.21 21.62 -21.36
N PHE A 141 12.48 21.77 -22.66
CA PHE A 141 13.26 22.91 -23.16
C PHE A 141 12.59 24.25 -22.83
N SER A 142 11.28 24.34 -23.05
CA SER A 142 10.42 25.41 -22.58
C SER A 142 9.28 24.80 -21.77
N VAL A 143 8.90 25.49 -20.70
CA VAL A 143 7.75 25.13 -19.86
C VAL A 143 6.89 26.38 -19.68
N ALA A 144 5.58 26.24 -19.72
CA ALA A 144 4.67 27.33 -19.46
C ALA A 144 3.42 26.82 -18.74
N CYS A 145 3.04 27.50 -17.65
CA CYS A 145 1.79 27.22 -16.97
C CYS A 145 0.67 27.99 -17.68
N ILE A 146 -0.32 27.26 -18.17
CA ILE A 146 -1.52 27.78 -18.82
C ILE A 146 -2.59 27.95 -17.71
N PRO A 147 -3.07 29.19 -17.46
CA PRO A 147 -4.14 29.43 -16.51
C PRO A 147 -5.38 28.61 -16.85
N ASP A 148 -5.98 28.04 -15.82
CA ASP A 148 -6.83 26.86 -15.84
C ASP A 148 -8.19 26.99 -16.57
N LEU A 149 -8.53 25.99 -17.39
CA LEU A 149 -9.75 25.91 -18.21
C LEU A 149 -10.87 25.08 -17.57
N ASN A 150 -10.51 24.17 -16.65
CA ASN A 150 -11.37 23.13 -16.08
C ASN A 150 -11.14 22.91 -14.56
N LYS A 151 -10.40 23.82 -13.91
CA LYS A 151 -10.07 23.81 -12.47
C LYS A 151 -9.08 22.71 -12.05
N ASP A 152 -8.25 22.21 -12.97
CA ASP A 152 -7.17 21.28 -12.66
C ASP A 152 -5.74 21.80 -12.90
N GLY A 153 -5.52 22.87 -13.65
CA GLY A 153 -4.22 23.50 -13.89
C GLY A 153 -3.47 22.83 -15.03
N ILE A 154 -3.11 23.58 -16.08
CA ILE A 154 -2.56 22.99 -17.31
C ILE A 154 -1.10 23.42 -17.49
N ASP A 155 -0.19 22.48 -17.72
CA ASP A 155 1.19 22.78 -18.10
C ASP A 155 1.46 22.39 -19.55
N ALA A 156 2.05 23.33 -20.29
CA ALA A 156 2.63 23.06 -21.61
C ALA A 156 4.13 22.84 -21.47
N ILE A 157 4.60 21.68 -21.92
CA ILE A 157 6.01 21.27 -21.89
C ILE A 157 6.46 20.99 -23.32
N SER A 158 7.56 21.60 -23.76
CA SER A 158 8.06 21.40 -25.12
C SER A 158 9.20 20.40 -25.25
N ALA A 159 9.31 19.80 -26.43
CA ALA A 159 10.39 18.91 -26.84
C ALA A 159 10.85 19.26 -28.26
N PRO A 160 11.59 20.37 -28.46
CA PRO A 160 11.90 20.91 -29.79
C PRO A 160 12.82 20.04 -30.65
N GLY A 161 13.50 19.04 -30.06
CA GLY A 161 14.33 18.09 -30.80
C GLY A 161 13.63 16.79 -31.20
N GLU A 162 12.36 16.60 -30.83
CA GLU A 162 11.64 15.38 -31.17
C GLU A 162 11.37 15.32 -32.68
N LYS A 163 11.49 14.13 -33.29
CA LYS A 163 11.24 13.97 -34.72
C LYS A 163 9.74 13.84 -34.99
N ASP A 164 9.28 14.54 -36.03
CA ASP A 164 7.93 14.49 -36.59
C ASP A 164 8.04 14.43 -38.12
N ASP A 165 8.16 13.22 -38.69
CA ASP A 165 8.48 13.00 -40.11
C ASP A 165 9.73 13.78 -40.58
N ILE A 166 9.55 14.77 -41.46
CA ILE A 166 10.61 15.66 -41.95
C ILE A 166 10.85 16.87 -41.03
N HIS A 167 9.97 17.08 -40.05
CA HIS A 167 9.95 18.20 -39.11
C HIS A 167 10.59 17.82 -37.76
N THR A 168 10.84 18.84 -36.94
CA THR A 168 11.24 18.64 -35.54
C THR A 168 10.49 19.55 -34.57
N GLY A 169 10.16 18.96 -33.42
CA GLY A 169 9.61 19.61 -32.25
C GLY A 169 8.19 19.19 -31.93
N SER A 170 7.85 19.18 -30.64
CA SER A 170 6.51 18.89 -30.13
C SER A 170 6.21 19.74 -28.92
N VAL A 171 4.91 19.93 -28.65
CA VAL A 171 4.42 20.50 -27.39
C VAL A 171 3.41 19.55 -26.75
N TYR A 172 3.65 19.22 -25.50
CA TYR A 172 2.85 18.33 -24.68
C TYR A 172 2.02 19.15 -23.71
N ILE A 173 0.74 18.84 -23.61
CA ILE A 173 -0.20 19.45 -22.68
C ILE A 173 -0.52 18.43 -21.59
N TYR A 174 -0.28 18.82 -20.35
CA TYR A 174 -0.64 18.05 -19.17
C TYR A 174 -1.79 18.74 -18.46
N LEU A 175 -2.87 18.00 -18.20
CA LEU A 175 -3.92 18.43 -17.27
C LEU A 175 -3.49 18.08 -15.86
N GLY A 176 -3.77 18.97 -14.92
CA GLY A 176 -3.38 18.80 -13.54
C GLY A 176 -4.24 17.76 -12.82
N SER A 177 -3.84 17.42 -11.61
CA SER A 177 -4.41 16.28 -10.89
C SER A 177 -4.38 16.50 -9.39
N ARG A 178 -5.55 16.40 -8.75
CA ARG A 178 -5.68 16.43 -7.28
C ARG A 178 -4.91 15.32 -6.56
N LYS A 179 -4.45 14.30 -7.28
CA LYS A 179 -3.70 13.18 -6.71
C LYS A 179 -2.20 13.44 -6.57
N ASN A 180 -1.71 14.66 -6.86
CA ASN A 180 -0.28 14.99 -6.89
C ASN A 180 0.51 14.10 -7.86
N GLU A 181 -0.14 13.64 -8.93
CA GLU A 181 0.45 12.74 -9.92
C GLU A 181 -0.12 13.07 -11.30
N LEU A 182 0.74 13.57 -12.19
CA LEU A 182 0.47 13.72 -13.62
C LEU A 182 0.90 12.45 -14.36
N ALA A 183 -0.05 11.60 -14.77
CA ALA A 183 0.30 10.29 -15.30
C ALA A 183 0.83 10.33 -16.75
N LYS A 184 0.15 11.07 -17.64
CA LYS A 184 0.45 11.14 -19.09
C LYS A 184 -0.07 12.47 -19.64
N HIS A 185 0.57 13.00 -20.68
CA HIS A 185 0.00 14.12 -21.43
C HIS A 185 -1.40 13.79 -21.98
N THR A 186 -2.27 14.80 -22.03
CA THR A 186 -3.62 14.69 -22.59
C THR A 186 -3.69 15.09 -24.05
N GLN A 187 -2.75 15.92 -24.50
CA GLN A 187 -2.63 16.33 -25.89
C GLN A 187 -1.17 16.51 -26.28
N LYS A 188 -0.83 16.07 -27.49
CA LYS A 188 0.46 16.33 -28.14
C LYS A 188 0.23 17.09 -29.44
N ILE A 189 0.90 18.21 -29.58
CA ILE A 189 0.81 19.11 -30.73
C ILE A 189 2.13 19.01 -31.49
N VAL A 190 2.05 18.67 -32.78
CA VAL A 190 3.21 18.49 -33.66
C VAL A 190 3.07 19.33 -34.95
N PRO A 191 4.19 19.70 -35.60
CA PRO A 191 4.20 20.48 -36.83
C PRO A 191 3.31 19.92 -37.96
N SER A 192 3.35 18.61 -38.20
CA SER A 192 2.60 17.93 -39.26
C SER A 192 1.08 18.18 -39.17
N GLN A 193 0.54 18.31 -37.95
CA GLN A 193 -0.88 18.63 -37.72
C GLN A 193 -1.25 20.05 -38.14
N LEU A 194 -0.31 21.01 -38.08
CA LEU A 194 -0.56 22.41 -38.43
C LEU A 194 -0.44 22.64 -39.95
N LEU A 195 0.46 21.90 -40.61
CA LEU A 195 0.80 22.07 -42.02
C LEU A 195 -0.33 21.63 -42.98
N ILE A 196 -1.20 20.71 -42.56
CA ILE A 196 -2.41 20.31 -43.31
C ILE A 196 -3.26 21.54 -43.66
N ASN A 197 -3.27 22.56 -42.80
CA ASN A 197 -4.04 23.79 -42.98
C ASN A 197 -3.28 24.91 -43.70
N LEU A 198 -1.94 24.86 -43.75
CA LEU A 198 -1.09 25.97 -44.22
C LEU A 198 -0.70 25.87 -45.70
N LYS A 199 -0.95 24.73 -46.38
CA LYS A 199 -0.57 24.48 -47.80
C LYS A 199 0.88 24.91 -48.13
N GLN A 200 1.78 24.84 -47.16
CA GLN A 200 3.19 25.23 -47.31
C GLN A 200 4.11 24.00 -47.26
N THR A 201 5.17 24.04 -48.05
CA THR A 201 6.22 23.00 -48.14
C THR A 201 7.40 23.26 -47.20
N THR A 202 7.26 24.18 -46.24
CA THR A 202 8.35 24.60 -45.35
C THR A 202 8.63 23.57 -44.26
N ILE A 203 9.87 23.13 -44.16
CA ILE A 203 10.31 22.24 -43.09
C ILE A 203 10.35 23.02 -41.76
N ILE A 204 9.38 22.75 -40.88
CA ILE A 204 9.33 23.28 -39.52
C ILE A 204 10.33 22.55 -38.63
N ASN A 205 11.25 23.30 -37.99
CA ASN A 205 12.22 22.77 -37.05
C ASN A 205 12.24 23.59 -35.75
N ASP A 206 12.60 22.94 -34.64
CA ASP A 206 12.57 23.52 -33.29
C ASP A 206 11.16 24.03 -32.88
N PHE A 207 10.10 23.33 -33.29
CA PHE A 207 8.75 23.65 -32.83
C PHE A 207 8.65 23.49 -31.30
N GLY A 208 8.15 24.52 -30.60
CA GLY A 208 8.15 24.54 -29.14
C GLY A 208 9.43 25.09 -28.51
N PHE A 209 10.33 25.71 -29.27
CA PHE A 209 11.55 26.33 -28.72
C PHE A 209 11.25 27.34 -27.60
N SER A 210 10.15 28.09 -27.74
CA SER A 210 9.63 28.97 -26.70
C SER A 210 8.12 28.81 -26.58
N LEU A 211 7.62 28.90 -25.35
CA LEU A 211 6.20 28.88 -25.03
C LEU A 211 5.84 30.13 -24.25
N ALA A 212 4.70 30.71 -24.56
CA ALA A 212 4.11 31.79 -23.77
C ALA A 212 2.61 31.55 -23.64
N THR A 213 2.05 32.00 -22.51
CA THR A 213 0.62 31.88 -22.24
C THR A 213 0.04 33.27 -22.10
N GLN A 214 -1.13 33.47 -22.71
CA GLN A 214 -1.91 34.68 -22.49
C GLN A 214 -2.88 34.39 -21.34
N SER A 215 -2.68 35.05 -20.20
CA SER A 215 -3.70 35.09 -19.15
C SER A 215 -4.96 35.74 -19.74
N PRO A 216 -6.18 35.26 -19.45
CA PRO A 216 -7.40 35.90 -19.90
C PRO A 216 -7.33 37.37 -19.47
N PHE A 217 -7.23 38.27 -20.45
CA PHE A 217 -7.34 39.69 -20.19
C PHE A 217 -8.74 39.87 -19.65
N LYS A 218 -8.89 40.30 -18.38
CA LYS A 218 -10.17 40.87 -17.94
C LYS A 218 -10.40 42.11 -18.79
N TYR A 219 -11.07 41.98 -19.93
CA TYR A 219 -11.71 43.11 -20.57
C TYR A 219 -12.80 43.56 -19.59
N SER A 220 -12.48 44.54 -18.74
CA SER A 220 -13.53 45.44 -18.28
C SER A 220 -14.01 46.14 -19.54
N SER A 221 -15.23 45.85 -19.98
CA SER A 221 -15.89 46.71 -20.95
C SER A 221 -15.95 48.11 -20.36
N ILE A 222 -15.04 48.99 -20.79
CA ILE A 222 -15.37 50.41 -20.83
C ILE A 222 -16.45 50.50 -21.89
N SER A 223 -17.70 50.61 -21.45
CA SER A 223 -18.76 51.15 -22.27
C SER A 223 -18.38 52.59 -22.60
N THR A 224 -17.64 52.83 -23.68
CA THR A 224 -17.63 54.14 -24.31
C THR A 224 -18.97 54.29 -25.01
N SER A 225 -19.96 54.80 -24.28
CA SER A 225 -21.18 55.36 -24.85
C SER A 225 -20.81 56.62 -25.65
N SER A 226 -20.49 56.41 -26.92
CA SER A 226 -20.53 57.43 -27.98
C SER A 226 -20.52 56.65 -29.29
N SER A 227 -21.64 56.19 -29.82
CA SER A 227 -22.62 57.07 -30.44
C SER A 227 -23.77 56.18 -30.96
N THR A 228 -25.00 56.63 -30.71
CA THR A 228 -26.25 56.35 -31.45
C THR A 228 -26.58 54.91 -31.89
N SER A 229 -27.78 54.50 -31.47
CA SER A 229 -28.70 53.50 -32.03
C SER A 229 -28.51 52.00 -31.70
N ILE A 230 -29.36 51.55 -30.75
CA ILE A 230 -30.10 50.28 -30.70
C ILE A 230 -29.26 49.01 -30.92
N VAL A 231 -28.82 48.38 -29.83
CA VAL A 231 -28.60 46.92 -29.80
C VAL A 231 -29.12 46.36 -28.49
N SER A 232 -29.84 45.25 -28.65
CA SER A 232 -30.55 44.45 -27.67
C SER A 232 -29.73 44.04 -26.44
N SER A 233 -30.47 43.70 -25.39
CA SER A 233 -30.06 43.04 -24.15
C SER A 233 -29.51 41.61 -24.36
N ASN A 234 -28.59 41.42 -25.30
CA ASN A 234 -27.79 40.21 -25.38
C ASN A 234 -26.46 40.52 -24.71
N SER A 235 -26.37 40.22 -23.42
CA SER A 235 -25.09 40.10 -22.73
C SER A 235 -24.26 39.03 -23.42
N THR A 236 -23.43 39.43 -24.39
CA THR A 236 -22.40 38.59 -25.01
C THR A 236 -21.45 38.20 -23.89
N ILE A 237 -21.64 36.99 -23.38
CA ILE A 237 -20.70 36.36 -22.45
C ILE A 237 -19.44 36.06 -23.28
N ILE A 238 -18.45 36.96 -23.21
CA ILE A 238 -17.10 36.71 -23.71
C ILE A 238 -16.43 35.82 -22.66
N ILE A 239 -16.41 34.52 -22.89
CA ILE A 239 -15.56 33.61 -22.11
C ILE A 239 -14.21 33.58 -22.80
N ASP A 240 -13.24 34.28 -22.22
CA ASP A 240 -11.86 34.21 -22.65
C ASP A 240 -11.27 32.88 -22.17
N TYR A 241 -10.99 32.01 -23.13
CA TYR A 241 -10.21 30.81 -22.92
C TYR A 241 -8.72 31.15 -23.04
N PRO A 242 -7.86 30.60 -22.16
CA PRO A 242 -6.42 30.81 -22.25
C PRO A 242 -5.92 30.36 -23.62
N SER A 243 -4.87 31.03 -24.08
CA SER A 243 -4.21 30.72 -25.34
C SER A 243 -2.76 30.36 -25.13
N LEU A 244 -2.26 29.48 -25.98
CA LEU A 244 -0.86 29.06 -26.02
C LEU A 244 -0.20 29.68 -27.26
N ILE A 245 0.93 30.33 -27.05
CA ILE A 245 1.77 30.88 -28.12
C ILE A 245 3.03 30.03 -28.19
N ILE A 246 3.34 29.55 -29.40
CA ILE A 246 4.48 28.67 -29.67
C ILE A 246 5.41 29.39 -30.64
N GLY A 247 6.66 29.63 -30.21
CA GLY A 247 7.69 30.23 -31.05
C GLY A 247 8.53 29.18 -31.77
N ILE A 248 8.80 29.43 -33.05
CA ILE A 248 9.56 28.55 -33.96
C ILE A 248 10.66 29.40 -34.63
N PRO A 249 11.81 29.62 -33.97
CA PRO A 249 12.80 30.58 -34.43
C PRO A 249 13.44 30.19 -35.77
N LYS A 250 13.64 28.90 -36.06
CA LYS A 250 14.22 28.45 -37.34
C LYS A 250 13.31 28.65 -38.55
N ALA A 251 12.03 28.91 -38.33
CA ALA A 251 11.05 29.14 -39.39
C ALA A 251 10.56 30.60 -39.41
N ASP A 252 11.07 31.48 -38.54
CA ASP A 252 10.56 32.84 -38.33
C ASP A 252 9.03 32.89 -38.08
N MET A 253 8.52 31.89 -37.35
CA MET A 253 7.09 31.70 -37.13
C MET A 253 6.70 31.75 -35.65
N ILE A 254 5.49 32.26 -35.42
CA ILE A 254 4.78 32.20 -34.14
C ILE A 254 3.41 31.59 -34.41
N VAL A 255 3.06 30.56 -33.64
CA VAL A 255 1.75 29.90 -33.72
C VAL A 255 0.93 30.28 -32.50
N HIS A 256 -0.26 30.84 -32.71
CA HIS A 256 -1.24 31.14 -31.67
C HIS A 256 -2.33 30.09 -31.66
N LEU A 257 -2.40 29.30 -30.58
CA LEU A 257 -3.40 28.28 -30.36
C LEU A 257 -4.42 28.78 -29.34
N ARG A 258 -5.69 28.71 -29.71
CA ARG A 258 -6.82 29.04 -28.84
C ARG A 258 -7.48 27.76 -28.34
N SER A 259 -7.84 27.73 -27.07
CA SER A 259 -8.54 26.58 -26.49
C SER A 259 -10.04 26.61 -26.84
N HIS A 260 -10.60 25.43 -27.08
CA HIS A 260 -12.04 25.28 -27.30
C HIS A 260 -12.82 25.37 -25.98
N PRO A 261 -14.05 25.92 -26.00
CA PRO A 261 -14.95 25.84 -24.86
C PRO A 261 -15.25 24.40 -24.45
N LEU A 262 -15.22 24.09 -23.17
CA LEU A 262 -15.55 22.76 -22.65
C LEU A 262 -17.00 22.71 -22.13
N VAL A 263 -17.71 21.62 -22.44
CA VAL A 263 -19.08 21.35 -22.01
C VAL A 263 -19.15 20.00 -21.31
N ASN A 264 -19.71 19.95 -20.10
CA ASN A 264 -19.97 18.73 -19.37
C ASN A 264 -21.32 18.16 -19.80
N VAL A 265 -21.33 16.94 -20.33
CA VAL A 265 -22.55 16.23 -20.73
C VAL A 265 -22.72 14.99 -19.86
N ASN A 266 -23.83 14.90 -19.15
CA ASN A 266 -24.23 13.72 -18.41
C ASN A 266 -25.22 12.89 -19.23
N VAL A 267 -24.91 11.61 -19.43
CA VAL A 267 -25.77 10.69 -20.19
C VAL A 267 -26.57 9.83 -19.25
N ARG A 268 -27.89 9.79 -19.37
CA ARG A 268 -28.78 8.95 -18.56
C ARG A 268 -29.67 8.09 -19.45
N ILE A 269 -29.81 6.82 -19.07
CA ILE A 269 -30.80 5.92 -19.67
C ILE A 269 -31.94 5.83 -18.66
N GLU A 270 -33.10 6.40 -18.99
CA GLU A 270 -34.19 6.57 -18.02
C GLU A 270 -34.85 5.25 -17.65
N ASN A 271 -35.05 4.36 -18.63
CA ASN A 271 -35.77 3.11 -18.46
C ASN A 271 -34.83 1.90 -18.23
N MET A 272 -33.72 2.10 -17.52
CA MET A 272 -32.74 1.03 -17.23
C MET A 272 -33.36 -0.18 -16.52
N LYS A 273 -34.31 0.02 -15.61
CA LYS A 273 -34.99 -1.08 -14.90
C LYS A 273 -35.78 -1.97 -15.85
N GLU A 274 -36.43 -1.39 -16.85
CA GLU A 274 -37.19 -2.13 -17.87
C GLU A 274 -36.26 -2.89 -18.80
N LEU A 275 -35.14 -2.28 -19.19
CA LEU A 275 -34.11 -2.92 -20.01
C LEU A 275 -33.43 -4.09 -19.28
N GLN A 276 -33.30 -3.99 -17.95
CA GLN A 276 -32.76 -5.08 -17.12
C GLN A 276 -33.71 -6.29 -17.01
N ALA A 277 -34.98 -6.14 -17.41
CA ALA A 277 -36.04 -7.11 -17.20
C ALA A 277 -37.04 -7.14 -18.38
N ILE A 278 -36.54 -7.34 -19.61
CA ILE A 278 -37.42 -7.41 -20.78
C ILE A 278 -38.24 -8.71 -20.70
N ARG A 279 -39.55 -8.56 -20.52
CA ARG A 279 -40.46 -9.70 -20.38
C ARG A 279 -40.71 -10.37 -21.73
N TYR A 280 -40.28 -11.62 -21.86
CA TYR A 280 -40.61 -12.47 -23.00
C TYR A 280 -41.96 -13.17 -22.73
N SER A 281 -43.08 -12.53 -23.06
CA SER A 281 -44.41 -13.17 -23.00
C SER A 281 -45.01 -13.28 -24.40
N SER A 282 -45.77 -14.35 -24.67
CA SER A 282 -46.53 -14.49 -25.92
C SER A 282 -47.57 -13.37 -26.11
N GLU A 283 -48.04 -12.78 -25.02
CA GLU A 283 -48.95 -11.63 -25.02
C GLU A 283 -48.21 -10.29 -25.21
N ASN A 284 -46.91 -10.24 -24.87
CA ASN A 284 -46.02 -9.07 -25.03
C ASN A 284 -45.19 -9.15 -26.34
N ARG A 285 -45.82 -9.47 -27.47
CA ARG A 285 -45.25 -9.26 -28.82
C ARG A 285 -45.95 -8.08 -29.50
N PRO A 286 -45.72 -6.81 -29.08
CA PRO A 286 -46.50 -5.68 -29.57
C PRO A 286 -46.10 -5.28 -31.00
N CYS A 287 -44.89 -5.61 -31.42
CA CYS A 287 -44.35 -5.17 -32.69
C CYS A 287 -44.37 -6.28 -33.74
N LYS A 288 -44.44 -5.86 -35.00
CA LYS A 288 -44.34 -6.74 -36.15
C LYS A 288 -43.10 -6.38 -36.95
N THR A 289 -42.42 -7.39 -37.49
CA THR A 289 -41.40 -7.17 -38.53
C THR A 289 -42.06 -6.65 -39.81
N ILE A 290 -41.25 -6.24 -40.79
CA ILE A 290 -41.72 -5.88 -42.13
C ILE A 290 -42.59 -7.00 -42.73
N ASP A 291 -42.24 -8.26 -42.45
CA ASP A 291 -42.95 -9.45 -42.94
C ASP A 291 -44.22 -9.79 -42.12
N GLY A 292 -44.59 -8.93 -41.17
CA GLY A 292 -45.77 -9.11 -40.31
C GLY A 292 -45.58 -10.10 -39.17
N THR A 293 -44.38 -10.66 -38.98
CA THR A 293 -44.13 -11.62 -37.90
C THR A 293 -44.11 -10.92 -36.54
N PRO A 294 -44.85 -11.42 -35.54
CA PRO A 294 -44.89 -10.80 -34.22
C PRO A 294 -43.56 -11.04 -33.50
N VAL A 295 -42.94 -9.96 -33.06
CA VAL A 295 -41.62 -9.94 -32.40
C VAL A 295 -41.66 -9.14 -31.11
N VAL A 296 -40.71 -9.39 -30.23
CA VAL A 296 -40.54 -8.62 -29.00
C VAL A 296 -39.89 -7.28 -29.37
N CYS A 297 -40.43 -6.19 -28.82
CA CYS A 297 -39.85 -4.87 -28.93
C CYS A 297 -39.75 -4.19 -27.57
N PHE A 298 -38.78 -3.30 -27.47
CA PHE A 298 -38.52 -2.52 -26.28
C PHE A 298 -37.86 -1.20 -26.67
N ASP A 299 -38.03 -0.19 -25.84
CA ASP A 299 -37.47 1.14 -26.06
C ASP A 299 -36.20 1.33 -25.23
N VAL A 300 -35.24 2.09 -25.77
CA VAL A 300 -34.10 2.64 -25.04
C VAL A 300 -34.30 4.14 -24.98
N ARG A 301 -34.59 4.69 -23.79
CA ARG A 301 -34.81 6.13 -23.59
C ARG A 301 -33.51 6.83 -23.20
N LEU A 302 -32.92 7.57 -24.14
CA LEU A 302 -31.65 8.28 -23.97
C LEU A 302 -31.88 9.74 -23.62
N CYS A 303 -31.23 10.21 -22.56
CA CYS A 303 -31.21 11.60 -22.12
C CYS A 303 -29.78 12.13 -22.09
N PHE A 304 -29.55 13.31 -22.66
CA PHE A 304 -28.27 14.02 -22.60
C PHE A 304 -28.46 15.34 -21.86
N ASP A 305 -27.96 15.43 -20.64
CA ASP A 305 -28.19 16.55 -19.73
C ASP A 305 -26.92 17.37 -19.49
N SER A 306 -27.03 18.69 -19.41
CA SER A 306 -25.94 19.60 -19.06
C SER A 306 -26.46 20.83 -18.33
N ASN A 307 -25.75 21.21 -17.27
CA ASN A 307 -26.00 22.44 -16.52
C ASN A 307 -25.22 23.64 -17.07
N ASP A 308 -24.36 23.43 -18.08
CA ASP A 308 -23.52 24.49 -18.63
C ASP A 308 -24.34 25.41 -19.53
N LYS A 309 -24.28 26.73 -19.28
CA LYS A 309 -25.00 27.73 -20.11
C LYS A 309 -24.55 27.70 -21.57
N LEU A 310 -23.27 27.38 -21.81
CA LEU A 310 -22.69 27.17 -23.14
C LEU A 310 -23.36 26.03 -23.92
N ALA A 311 -23.99 25.10 -23.20
CA ALA A 311 -24.54 23.88 -23.74
C ALA A 311 -25.98 24.04 -24.28
N GLN A 312 -26.62 25.19 -24.01
CA GLN A 312 -27.97 25.46 -24.45
C GLN A 312 -28.10 25.36 -25.97
N ASN A 313 -29.09 24.58 -26.42
CA ASN A 313 -29.41 24.33 -27.83
C ASN A 313 -28.28 23.63 -28.63
N LEU A 314 -27.24 23.08 -27.98
CA LEU A 314 -26.28 22.22 -28.68
C LEU A 314 -26.97 20.94 -29.18
N ILE A 315 -26.50 20.44 -30.32
CA ILE A 315 -27.01 19.20 -30.90
C ILE A 315 -25.97 18.13 -30.63
N ILE A 316 -26.39 17.03 -30.02
CA ILE A 316 -25.61 15.83 -29.83
C ILE A 316 -25.89 14.88 -30.99
N ILE A 317 -24.83 14.43 -31.64
CA ILE A 317 -24.88 13.30 -32.55
C ILE A 317 -24.46 12.08 -31.77
N TYR A 318 -25.29 11.03 -31.78
CA TYR A 318 -24.95 9.79 -31.12
C TYR A 318 -25.16 8.59 -32.04
N THR A 319 -24.37 7.56 -31.79
CA THR A 319 -24.47 6.26 -32.43
C THR A 319 -24.70 5.22 -31.34
N LEU A 320 -25.87 4.59 -31.37
CA LEU A 320 -26.25 3.50 -30.48
C LEU A 320 -26.22 2.18 -31.25
N THR A 321 -25.39 1.24 -30.78
CA THR A 321 -25.26 -0.09 -31.37
C THR A 321 -25.75 -1.15 -30.39
N ALA A 322 -26.74 -1.94 -30.82
CA ALA A 322 -27.21 -3.12 -30.11
C ALA A 322 -26.34 -4.36 -30.43
N ASP A 323 -26.29 -5.31 -29.49
CA ASP A 323 -25.45 -6.52 -29.58
C ASP A 323 -23.98 -6.23 -29.90
N ALA A 324 -23.43 -5.09 -29.47
CA ALA A 324 -22.13 -4.57 -29.92
C ALA A 324 -20.97 -5.57 -29.80
N LEU A 325 -20.99 -6.43 -28.76
CA LEU A 325 -19.98 -7.46 -28.48
C LEU A 325 -20.24 -8.81 -29.15
N SER A 326 -21.45 -9.06 -29.65
CA SER A 326 -21.84 -10.34 -30.27
C SER A 326 -21.52 -10.35 -31.77
N THR A 327 -21.07 -11.49 -32.29
CA THR A 327 -20.96 -11.72 -33.73
C THR A 327 -22.33 -11.88 -34.40
N ILE A 328 -23.34 -12.30 -33.61
CA ILE A 328 -24.72 -12.48 -34.05
C ILE A 328 -25.53 -11.25 -33.60
N ARG A 329 -26.01 -10.48 -34.57
CA ARG A 329 -26.88 -9.32 -34.34
C ARG A 329 -28.33 -9.79 -34.25
N ARG A 330 -28.82 -9.99 -33.03
CA ARG A 330 -30.16 -10.49 -32.72
C ARG A 330 -31.17 -9.35 -32.63
N ILE A 331 -30.69 -8.14 -32.35
CA ILE A 331 -31.51 -6.95 -32.16
C ILE A 331 -31.33 -5.98 -33.33
N LEU A 332 -32.44 -5.45 -33.83
CA LEU A 332 -32.49 -4.51 -34.95
C LEU A 332 -33.30 -3.27 -34.54
N SER A 333 -32.94 -2.09 -35.03
CA SER A 333 -33.76 -0.90 -34.88
C SER A 333 -35.00 -0.98 -35.76
N THR A 334 -36.11 -0.41 -35.30
CA THR A 334 -37.33 -0.26 -36.11
C THR A 334 -37.21 0.77 -37.23
N VAL A 335 -36.23 1.68 -37.16
CA VAL A 335 -36.08 2.81 -38.09
C VAL A 335 -35.34 2.39 -39.36
N ASN A 336 -34.20 1.73 -39.22
CA ASN A 336 -33.32 1.38 -40.34
C ASN A 336 -33.10 -0.13 -40.48
N HIS A 337 -33.73 -0.96 -39.63
CA HIS A 337 -33.58 -2.41 -39.61
C HIS A 337 -32.12 -2.90 -39.48
N LEU A 338 -31.25 -2.06 -38.91
CA LEU A 338 -29.86 -2.37 -38.61
C LEU A 338 -29.66 -2.42 -37.08
N PRO A 339 -28.62 -3.11 -36.58
CA PRO A 339 -28.30 -3.13 -35.15
C PRO A 339 -27.80 -1.77 -34.63
N THR A 340 -27.41 -0.87 -35.53
CA THR A 340 -26.84 0.44 -35.20
C THR A 340 -27.75 1.54 -35.70
N ILE A 341 -28.01 2.53 -34.84
CA ILE A 341 -28.72 3.76 -35.18
C ILE A 341 -27.82 4.96 -34.89
N THR A 342 -27.76 5.88 -35.85
CA THR A 342 -27.10 7.18 -35.68
C THR A 342 -28.16 8.26 -35.82
N ASN A 343 -28.28 9.11 -34.80
CA ASN A 343 -29.28 10.18 -34.79
C ASN A 343 -28.72 11.46 -34.16
N LYS A 344 -29.47 12.56 -34.33
CA LYS A 344 -29.18 13.86 -33.73
C LYS A 344 -30.25 14.19 -32.71
N GLN A 345 -29.86 14.73 -31.57
CA GLN A 345 -30.75 15.11 -30.49
C GLN A 345 -30.32 16.44 -29.89
N VAL A 346 -31.28 17.28 -29.50
CA VAL A 346 -30.98 18.55 -28.81
C VAL A 346 -30.60 18.24 -27.37
N LEU A 347 -29.53 18.88 -26.86
CA LEU A 347 -29.11 18.72 -25.48
C LEU A 347 -30.21 19.17 -24.50
N ASN A 348 -30.29 18.53 -23.33
CA ASN A 348 -31.35 18.65 -22.32
C ASN A 348 -32.72 18.15 -22.78
N THR A 349 -32.73 17.17 -23.68
CA THR A 349 -33.94 16.44 -24.09
C THR A 349 -33.75 14.95 -23.90
N CYS A 350 -34.84 14.18 -23.99
CA CYS A 350 -34.82 12.72 -23.99
C CYS A 350 -35.56 12.18 -25.22
N GLU A 351 -35.00 11.15 -25.87
CA GLU A 351 -35.62 10.49 -27.02
C GLU A 351 -35.65 8.97 -26.84
N ASN A 352 -36.72 8.35 -27.33
CA ASN A 352 -36.88 6.89 -27.32
C ASN A 352 -36.34 6.29 -28.62
N GLN A 353 -35.57 5.23 -28.49
CA GLN A 353 -35.10 4.41 -29.61
C GLN A 353 -35.67 3.00 -29.49
N THR A 354 -36.57 2.64 -30.41
CA THR A 354 -37.23 1.33 -30.39
C THR A 354 -36.41 0.27 -31.11
N PHE A 355 -36.25 -0.87 -30.45
CA PHE A 355 -35.57 -2.04 -31.00
C PHE A 355 -36.50 -3.25 -31.04
N ILE A 356 -36.28 -4.14 -32.02
CA ILE A 356 -37.01 -5.39 -32.22
C ILE A 356 -36.03 -6.57 -32.26
N THR A 357 -36.51 -7.74 -31.84
CA THR A 357 -35.79 -9.01 -32.01
C THR A 357 -35.88 -9.51 -33.45
N LYS A 358 -34.79 -10.02 -34.01
CA LYS A 358 -34.75 -10.66 -35.33
C LYS A 358 -35.57 -11.95 -35.31
N SER A 359 -36.36 -12.17 -36.37
CA SER A 359 -37.16 -13.40 -36.54
C SER A 359 -36.28 -14.65 -36.59
N GLY A 360 -36.71 -15.74 -35.94
CA GLY A 360 -35.99 -17.02 -35.92
C GLY A 360 -34.77 -17.08 -35.00
N ASN A 361 -34.59 -16.09 -34.11
CA ASN A 361 -33.56 -16.16 -33.07
C ASN A 361 -34.13 -16.83 -31.81
N ASP A 362 -33.44 -17.88 -31.33
CA ASP A 362 -33.83 -18.61 -30.10
C ASP A 362 -32.97 -18.22 -28.88
N ASP A 363 -31.90 -17.43 -29.08
CA ASP A 363 -31.03 -16.97 -28.00
C ASP A 363 -31.59 -15.70 -27.35
N PHE A 364 -32.33 -15.91 -26.27
CA PHE A 364 -32.86 -14.91 -25.35
C PHE A 364 -32.20 -14.96 -23.97
N LEU A 365 -31.20 -15.81 -23.76
CA LEU A 365 -30.54 -15.94 -22.45
C LEU A 365 -29.31 -15.02 -22.36
N THR A 366 -28.60 -14.84 -23.47
CA THR A 366 -27.41 -13.97 -23.47
C THR A 366 -27.83 -12.48 -23.45
N PRO A 367 -27.27 -11.66 -22.54
CA PRO A 367 -27.57 -10.22 -22.48
C PRO A 367 -27.33 -9.49 -23.80
N ILE A 368 -28.14 -8.46 -24.08
CA ILE A 368 -27.93 -7.55 -25.21
C ILE A 368 -27.00 -6.44 -24.76
N HIS A 369 -25.78 -6.39 -25.29
CA HIS A 369 -24.85 -5.31 -24.98
C HIS A 369 -25.05 -4.11 -25.90
N PHE A 370 -25.33 -2.96 -25.31
CA PHE A 370 -25.41 -1.68 -26.00
C PHE A 370 -24.10 -0.90 -25.87
N SER A 371 -23.69 -0.29 -26.97
CA SER A 371 -22.59 0.68 -27.02
C SER A 371 -23.13 2.00 -27.56
N LEU A 372 -23.10 3.03 -26.72
CA LEU A 372 -23.50 4.39 -27.07
C LEU A 372 -22.26 5.27 -27.17
N VAL A 373 -22.01 5.81 -28.35
CA VAL A 373 -20.97 6.82 -28.60
C VAL A 373 -21.66 8.13 -28.93
N TYR A 374 -21.23 9.25 -28.32
CA TYR A 374 -21.86 10.54 -28.54
C TYR A 374 -20.82 11.66 -28.71
N ASN A 375 -21.17 12.68 -29.49
CA ASN A 375 -20.35 13.86 -29.72
C ASN A 375 -21.23 15.11 -29.98
N ILE A 376 -20.67 16.30 -29.80
CA ILE A 376 -21.32 17.55 -30.23
C ILE A 376 -21.25 17.64 -31.76
N SER A 377 -22.36 18.01 -32.39
CA SER A 377 -22.41 18.23 -33.84
C SER A 377 -21.47 19.35 -34.27
N GLN A 378 -20.62 19.04 -35.25
CA GLN A 378 -19.69 19.99 -35.89
C GLN A 378 -20.27 20.58 -37.18
N ASP A 379 -21.52 20.25 -37.53
CA ASP A 379 -22.19 20.76 -38.73
C ASP A 379 -22.50 22.26 -38.58
N ARG A 380 -22.03 23.06 -39.54
CA ARG A 380 -22.27 24.52 -39.54
C ARG A 380 -23.75 24.88 -39.54
N ASN A 381 -24.60 24.04 -40.13
CA ASN A 381 -26.05 24.27 -40.16
C ASN A 381 -26.67 24.10 -38.77
N ASP A 382 -26.26 23.07 -38.04
CA ASP A 382 -26.70 22.78 -36.66
C ASP A 382 -26.21 23.84 -35.65
N LEU A 383 -25.19 24.60 -36.04
CA LEU A 383 -24.57 25.64 -35.25
C LEU A 383 -25.17 27.03 -35.54
N ARG A 384 -25.79 27.24 -36.70
CA ARG A 384 -26.27 28.55 -37.17
C ARG A 384 -27.11 29.32 -36.12
N GLY A 385 -26.75 30.59 -35.88
CA GLY A 385 -27.45 31.46 -34.92
C GLY A 385 -26.94 31.38 -33.47
N LYS A 386 -25.90 30.56 -33.18
CA LYS A 386 -25.30 30.46 -31.85
C LYS A 386 -24.13 31.44 -31.64
N PRO A 387 -23.99 32.06 -30.46
CA PRO A 387 -23.04 33.14 -30.20
C PRO A 387 -21.56 32.72 -30.21
N PHE A 388 -21.25 31.43 -30.04
CA PHE A 388 -19.86 30.93 -29.92
C PHE A 388 -19.15 30.62 -31.25
N ILE A 389 -19.83 30.86 -32.39
CA ILE A 389 -19.29 30.55 -33.74
C ILE A 389 -18.38 31.66 -34.27
N LEU A 390 -18.37 32.82 -33.60
CA LEU A 390 -17.40 33.87 -33.88
C LEU A 390 -15.98 33.25 -33.85
N GLU A 391 -15.39 33.12 -35.03
CA GLU A 391 -14.01 32.65 -35.26
C GLU A 391 -13.71 31.17 -35.00
N GLY A 392 -14.70 30.26 -35.04
CA GLY A 392 -14.43 28.81 -35.09
C GLY A 392 -14.24 28.10 -33.75
N ASN A 393 -14.62 28.73 -32.63
CA ASN A 393 -14.57 28.15 -31.29
C ASN A 393 -15.78 27.24 -31.01
N ILE A 394 -15.82 26.06 -31.63
CA ILE A 394 -16.90 25.09 -31.40
C ILE A 394 -16.69 24.39 -30.05
N PRO A 395 -17.70 24.31 -29.16
CA PRO A 395 -17.55 23.63 -27.88
C PRO A 395 -17.21 22.14 -28.04
N MET A 396 -16.35 21.65 -27.15
CA MET A 396 -15.93 20.26 -27.05
C MET A 396 -16.46 19.64 -25.76
N ILE A 397 -16.76 18.34 -25.78
CA ILE A 397 -17.19 17.61 -24.58
C ILE A 397 -15.98 17.46 -23.65
N ASN A 398 -16.16 17.78 -22.37
CA ASN A 398 -15.19 17.55 -21.31
C ASN A 398 -15.14 16.06 -20.91
N ALA A 399 -14.77 15.21 -21.87
CA ALA A 399 -14.63 13.77 -21.68
C ALA A 399 -13.68 13.20 -22.75
N THR A 400 -12.85 12.26 -22.34
CA THR A 400 -11.99 11.47 -23.22
C THR A 400 -12.82 10.60 -24.18
N GLU A 401 -12.20 10.07 -25.24
CA GLU A 401 -12.89 9.17 -26.18
C GLU A 401 -13.48 7.92 -25.51
N GLU A 402 -12.78 7.38 -24.52
CA GLU A 402 -13.25 6.24 -23.73
C GLU A 402 -14.46 6.62 -22.86
N GLU A 403 -14.41 7.78 -22.19
CA GLU A 403 -15.53 8.30 -21.38
C GLU A 403 -16.76 8.70 -22.23
N ARG A 404 -16.56 9.07 -23.50
CA ARG A 404 -17.64 9.31 -24.47
C ARG A 404 -18.32 8.02 -24.95
N THR A 405 -17.82 6.86 -24.55
CA THR A 405 -18.41 5.56 -24.89
C THR A 405 -19.11 4.97 -23.67
N LYS A 406 -20.44 5.02 -23.66
CA LYS A 406 -21.25 4.43 -22.59
C LYS A 406 -21.71 3.02 -22.97
N LYS A 407 -21.34 2.04 -22.16
CA LYS A 407 -21.75 0.63 -22.31
C LYS A 407 -22.80 0.27 -21.27
N PHE A 408 -23.86 -0.39 -21.68
CA PHE A 408 -24.90 -0.92 -20.81
C PHE A 408 -25.48 -2.18 -21.43
N GLN A 409 -26.33 -2.90 -20.69
CA GLN A 409 -26.92 -4.14 -21.19
C GLN A 409 -28.41 -4.23 -20.88
N ALA A 410 -29.11 -5.00 -21.68
CA ALA A 410 -30.49 -5.40 -21.46
C ALA A 410 -30.59 -6.93 -21.36
N ASN A 411 -31.49 -7.43 -20.51
CA ASN A 411 -31.68 -8.86 -20.28
C ASN A 411 -33.12 -9.25 -20.56
N PHE A 412 -33.34 -10.48 -21.06
CA PHE A 412 -34.68 -11.06 -21.10
C PHE A 412 -34.90 -11.98 -19.91
N TYR A 413 -36.11 -11.94 -19.34
CA TYR A 413 -36.54 -12.90 -18.34
C TYR A 413 -37.19 -14.10 -19.04
N LYS A 414 -36.67 -15.29 -18.75
CA LYS A 414 -37.16 -16.56 -19.29
C LYS A 414 -37.10 -17.64 -18.21
N GLY A 415 -38.12 -18.49 -18.14
CA GLY A 415 -38.16 -19.60 -17.17
C GLY A 415 -38.74 -19.24 -15.80
N CYS A 416 -39.54 -18.17 -15.71
CA CYS A 416 -40.19 -17.71 -14.47
C CYS A 416 -41.49 -18.46 -14.11
N GLY A 417 -41.79 -19.60 -14.73
CA GLY A 417 -43.07 -20.29 -14.56
C GLY A 417 -44.20 -19.72 -15.43
N ASN A 418 -45.46 -19.96 -15.03
CA ASN A 418 -46.66 -19.64 -15.81
C ASN A 418 -47.21 -18.21 -15.58
N ASP A 419 -46.69 -17.51 -14.57
CA ASP A 419 -47.10 -16.16 -14.18
C ASP A 419 -46.14 -15.07 -14.72
N ASP A 420 -45.14 -15.46 -15.50
CA ASP A 420 -44.11 -14.60 -16.12
C ASP A 420 -43.40 -13.66 -15.10
N LYS A 421 -43.41 -14.01 -13.81
CA LYS A 421 -42.80 -13.24 -12.71
C LYS A 421 -41.75 -14.07 -12.00
N CYS A 422 -40.48 -13.73 -12.22
CA CYS A 422 -39.36 -14.37 -11.53
C CYS A 422 -39.22 -13.83 -10.11
N ILE A 423 -39.51 -14.67 -9.12
CA ILE A 423 -39.41 -14.37 -7.69
C ILE A 423 -38.37 -15.29 -7.04
N THR A 424 -37.30 -14.72 -6.52
CA THR A 424 -36.11 -15.44 -6.01
C THR A 424 -35.89 -15.22 -4.51
N ASP A 425 -35.10 -16.08 -3.88
CA ASP A 425 -34.63 -15.91 -2.49
C ASP A 425 -33.15 -16.31 -2.43
N LEU A 426 -32.26 -15.32 -2.35
CA LEU A 426 -30.84 -15.58 -2.21
C LEU A 426 -30.47 -15.76 -0.74
N GLN A 427 -29.55 -16.69 -0.46
CA GLN A 427 -29.00 -16.90 0.87
C GLN A 427 -27.49 -16.81 0.81
N LEU A 428 -26.92 -15.85 1.56
CA LEU A 428 -25.49 -15.61 1.64
C LEU A 428 -24.96 -15.99 3.03
N THR A 429 -23.87 -16.75 3.07
CA THR A 429 -23.09 -16.99 4.29
C THR A 429 -21.60 -16.72 4.06
N ALA A 430 -20.89 -16.32 5.13
CA ALA A 430 -19.45 -16.01 5.07
C ALA A 430 -18.72 -16.52 6.33
N GLU A 431 -17.51 -17.05 6.17
CA GLU A 431 -16.67 -17.53 7.27
C GLU A 431 -15.16 -17.33 7.02
N PHE A 432 -14.35 -17.19 8.06
CA PHE A 432 -12.89 -17.15 7.94
C PHE A 432 -12.30 -18.56 7.80
N VAL A 433 -11.50 -18.81 6.76
CA VAL A 433 -10.89 -20.14 6.49
C VAL A 433 -9.74 -20.42 7.46
N ASN A 434 -8.88 -19.43 7.71
CA ASN A 434 -7.69 -19.55 8.55
C ASN A 434 -7.91 -19.09 10.01
N GLY A 435 -9.16 -18.88 10.43
CA GLY A 435 -9.46 -18.36 11.77
C GLY A 435 -9.59 -19.48 12.80
N GLN A 436 -8.70 -19.53 13.79
CA GLN A 436 -9.01 -20.27 15.03
C GLN A 436 -10.11 -19.52 15.79
N LYS A 437 -11.20 -20.21 16.14
CA LYS A 437 -12.30 -19.64 16.92
C LYS A 437 -11.89 -19.54 18.38
N ALA A 438 -11.52 -18.34 18.83
CA ALA A 438 -11.48 -18.00 20.24
C ALA A 438 -12.49 -16.88 20.49
N LEU A 439 -13.49 -17.11 21.35
CA LEU A 439 -14.44 -16.09 21.80
C LEU A 439 -15.13 -15.29 20.66
N ASN A 440 -15.72 -15.98 19.67
CA ASN A 440 -16.41 -15.36 18.52
C ASN A 440 -15.56 -14.37 17.68
N LEU A 441 -14.22 -14.43 17.79
CA LEU A 441 -13.28 -13.61 17.03
C LEU A 441 -12.23 -14.49 16.36
N SER A 442 -11.92 -14.23 15.08
CA SER A 442 -10.80 -14.87 14.40
C SER A 442 -9.51 -14.18 14.78
N VAL A 443 -8.58 -14.95 15.36
CA VAL A 443 -7.21 -14.53 15.62
C VAL A 443 -6.43 -14.58 14.32
N LEU A 444 -6.07 -13.42 13.81
CA LEU A 444 -5.10 -13.31 12.72
C LEU A 444 -3.75 -13.06 13.37
N GLY A 445 -2.85 -14.04 13.28
CA GLY A 445 -1.43 -13.72 13.35
C GLY A 445 -1.09 -12.69 12.28
N ILE A 446 0.03 -11.98 12.39
CA ILE A 446 0.59 -11.26 11.24
C ILE A 446 1.13 -12.32 10.25
N ASP A 447 0.23 -13.13 9.72
CA ASP A 447 0.36 -13.80 8.45
C ASP A 447 -0.08 -12.76 7.40
N SER A 448 0.63 -12.69 6.28
CA SER A 448 0.44 -11.66 5.26
C SER A 448 -0.93 -11.69 4.57
N GLU A 449 -1.80 -12.67 4.88
CA GLU A 449 -3.04 -12.96 4.17
C GLU A 449 -4.22 -13.39 5.07
N ILE A 450 -5.43 -12.89 4.75
CA ILE A 450 -6.73 -13.32 5.27
C ILE A 450 -7.48 -14.06 4.17
N ARG A 451 -8.10 -15.19 4.51
CA ARG A 451 -8.97 -15.96 3.61
C ARG A 451 -10.40 -16.03 4.16
N ILE A 452 -11.37 -15.65 3.32
CA ILE A 452 -12.79 -15.64 3.67
C ILE A 452 -13.55 -16.51 2.66
N ARG A 453 -14.26 -17.52 3.13
CA ARG A 453 -15.14 -18.35 2.31
C ARG A 453 -16.54 -17.77 2.30
N LEU A 454 -17.06 -17.56 1.10
CA LEU A 454 -18.42 -17.14 0.82
C LEU A 454 -19.21 -18.30 0.25
N ASN A 455 -20.47 -18.39 0.62
CA ASN A 455 -21.40 -19.34 0.08
C ASN A 455 -22.71 -18.62 -0.29
N LEU A 456 -23.12 -18.76 -1.55
CA LEU A 456 -24.37 -18.23 -2.08
C LEU A 456 -25.24 -19.37 -2.62
N SER A 457 -26.51 -19.37 -2.22
CA SER A 457 -27.54 -20.26 -2.79
C SER A 457 -28.80 -19.49 -3.20
N ASN A 458 -29.55 -20.05 -4.16
CA ASN A 458 -30.86 -19.54 -4.58
C ASN A 458 -31.93 -20.58 -4.22
N VAL A 459 -32.71 -20.30 -3.20
CA VAL A 459 -33.69 -21.23 -2.62
C VAL A 459 -35.12 -20.89 -3.05
N PRO A 460 -36.09 -21.81 -2.90
CA PRO A 460 -37.48 -21.52 -3.23
C PRO A 460 -38.03 -20.36 -2.39
N SER A 461 -38.58 -19.35 -3.08
CA SER A 461 -39.09 -18.11 -2.49
C SER A 461 -40.35 -18.28 -1.63
N GLU A 462 -41.06 -19.40 -1.78
CA GLU A 462 -42.21 -19.76 -0.96
C GLU A 462 -42.17 -21.25 -0.55
N PRO A 463 -42.68 -21.61 0.65
CA PRO A 463 -42.74 -22.99 1.14
C PRO A 463 -43.53 -23.95 0.23
N HIS A 464 -44.50 -23.43 -0.53
CA HIS A 464 -45.35 -24.22 -1.44
C HIS A 464 -44.75 -24.38 -2.84
N ARG A 465 -43.77 -23.56 -3.23
CA ARG A 465 -43.05 -23.71 -4.49
C ARG A 465 -41.97 -24.77 -4.29
N ARG A 466 -42.03 -25.84 -5.09
CA ARG A 466 -41.02 -26.94 -5.06
C ARG A 466 -39.70 -26.56 -5.70
N LYS A 467 -39.64 -25.47 -6.48
CA LYS A 467 -38.46 -25.01 -7.20
C LYS A 467 -38.32 -23.49 -7.08
N ALA A 468 -37.08 -23.03 -6.97
CA ALA A 468 -36.75 -21.62 -7.06
C ALA A 468 -36.90 -21.09 -8.49
N ASP A 469 -37.14 -19.79 -8.64
CA ASP A 469 -37.01 -19.14 -9.94
C ASP A 469 -35.54 -18.78 -10.22
N PRO A 470 -35.14 -18.60 -11.48
CA PRO A 470 -33.79 -18.17 -11.80
C PRO A 470 -33.50 -16.72 -11.35
N ALA A 471 -32.32 -16.47 -10.78
CA ALA A 471 -31.92 -15.14 -10.30
C ALA A 471 -31.01 -14.43 -11.32
N PHE A 472 -31.55 -13.41 -12.00
CA PHE A 472 -30.85 -12.69 -13.05
C PHE A 472 -29.99 -11.54 -12.50
N GLY A 473 -28.77 -11.39 -13.02
CA GLY A 473 -27.88 -10.30 -12.60
C GLY A 473 -27.38 -10.39 -11.15
N THR A 474 -27.44 -11.57 -10.57
CA THR A 474 -26.93 -11.90 -9.24
C THR A 474 -25.47 -11.49 -9.07
N LYS A 475 -25.20 -10.71 -8.03
CA LYS A 475 -23.87 -10.23 -7.64
C LYS A 475 -23.72 -10.17 -6.13
N ILE A 476 -22.49 -10.29 -5.65
CA ILE A 476 -22.10 -10.08 -4.25
C ILE A 476 -21.20 -8.85 -4.19
N GLU A 477 -21.60 -7.85 -3.42
CA GLU A 477 -20.81 -6.66 -3.14
C GLU A 477 -20.07 -6.87 -1.80
N VAL A 478 -18.76 -6.61 -1.78
CA VAL A 478 -17.88 -6.87 -0.63
C VAL A 478 -17.15 -5.60 -0.24
N TYR A 479 -17.33 -5.15 1.00
CA TYR A 479 -16.69 -3.96 1.57
C TYR A 479 -15.74 -4.33 2.71
N PHE A 480 -14.57 -3.69 2.73
CA PHE A 480 -13.49 -3.95 3.69
C PHE A 480 -12.65 -2.68 3.95
N PRO A 481 -11.96 -2.56 5.10
CA PRO A 481 -11.17 -1.38 5.45
C PRO A 481 -9.92 -1.22 4.58
N THR A 482 -9.73 -0.07 3.94
CA THR A 482 -8.60 0.20 3.04
C THR A 482 -7.30 0.60 3.71
N SER A 483 -7.31 0.94 4.99
CA SER A 483 -6.11 1.46 5.66
C SER A 483 -4.99 0.43 5.79
N PHE A 484 -5.34 -0.86 5.78
CA PHE A 484 -4.39 -1.95 6.04
C PHE A 484 -4.77 -3.30 5.39
N VAL A 485 -5.92 -3.38 4.68
CA VAL A 485 -6.36 -4.58 3.94
C VAL A 485 -6.43 -4.28 2.45
N GLN A 486 -5.89 -5.18 1.63
CA GLN A 486 -5.99 -5.11 0.18
C GLN A 486 -6.54 -6.43 -0.38
N PHE A 487 -7.46 -6.35 -1.34
CA PHE A 487 -7.91 -7.53 -2.07
C PHE A 487 -6.79 -8.06 -2.97
N SER A 488 -6.49 -9.36 -2.85
CA SER A 488 -5.45 -10.03 -3.62
C SER A 488 -6.07 -10.81 -4.79
N GLN A 489 -6.88 -11.82 -4.48
CA GLN A 489 -7.51 -12.68 -5.49
C GLN A 489 -8.77 -13.36 -4.97
N ALA A 490 -9.55 -13.93 -5.87
CA ALA A 490 -10.65 -14.84 -5.56
C ALA A 490 -10.35 -16.23 -6.13
N ILE A 491 -10.57 -17.26 -5.32
CA ILE A 491 -10.45 -18.68 -5.67
C ILE A 491 -11.88 -19.22 -5.70
N MET A 492 -12.28 -19.86 -6.79
CA MET A 492 -13.64 -20.34 -6.96
C MET A 492 -13.63 -21.80 -7.40
N ASP A 493 -14.65 -22.55 -6.96
CA ASP A 493 -14.83 -23.96 -7.35
C ASP A 493 -15.18 -24.10 -8.83
N ASP A 494 -15.81 -23.06 -9.39
CA ASP A 494 -16.28 -23.02 -10.76
C ASP A 494 -15.72 -21.77 -11.45
N ASN A 495 -15.02 -21.94 -12.58
CA ASN A 495 -14.42 -20.84 -13.36
C ASN A 495 -15.47 -19.96 -14.07
N THR A 496 -16.76 -20.21 -13.83
CA THR A 496 -17.89 -19.54 -14.47
C THR A 496 -18.20 -18.16 -13.89
N TYR A 497 -17.78 -17.88 -12.65
CA TYR A 497 -18.01 -16.62 -11.97
C TYR A 497 -16.77 -15.72 -12.01
N SER A 498 -16.89 -14.46 -11.59
CA SER A 498 -15.72 -13.55 -11.52
C SER A 498 -15.84 -12.53 -10.41
N CYS A 499 -14.73 -12.26 -9.71
CA CYS A 499 -14.63 -11.19 -8.71
C CYS A 499 -13.60 -10.16 -9.15
N GLN A 500 -13.98 -8.89 -9.20
CA GLN A 500 -13.11 -7.80 -9.62
C GLN A 500 -13.19 -6.62 -8.64
N PRO A 501 -12.07 -5.95 -8.34
CA PRO A 501 -12.07 -4.72 -7.54
C PRO A 501 -12.73 -3.58 -8.32
N ILE A 502 -13.73 -2.93 -7.72
CA ILE A 502 -14.40 -1.74 -8.30
C ILE A 502 -13.77 -0.46 -7.74
N HIS A 503 -13.47 -0.44 -6.44
CA HIS A 503 -12.75 0.63 -5.74
C HIS A 503 -11.72 0.02 -4.77
N ARG A 504 -10.95 0.87 -4.09
CA ARG A 504 -9.93 0.42 -3.12
C ARG A 504 -10.50 -0.43 -1.98
N ASN A 505 -11.73 -0.14 -1.51
CA ASN A 505 -12.41 -0.82 -0.41
C ASN A 505 -13.60 -1.68 -0.87
N HIS A 506 -13.71 -1.97 -2.17
CA HIS A 506 -14.93 -2.55 -2.72
C HIS A 506 -14.61 -3.54 -3.84
N VAL A 507 -15.00 -4.80 -3.63
CA VAL A 507 -14.90 -5.89 -4.61
C VAL A 507 -16.31 -6.30 -4.99
N ARG A 508 -16.52 -6.55 -6.29
CA ARG A 508 -17.77 -7.09 -6.81
C ARG A 508 -17.52 -8.46 -7.40
N CYS A 509 -18.24 -9.44 -6.87
CA CYS A 509 -18.31 -10.78 -7.42
C CYS A 509 -19.59 -10.95 -8.24
N LYS A 510 -19.45 -11.19 -9.53
CA LYS A 510 -20.56 -11.47 -10.43
C LYS A 510 -20.82 -12.97 -10.45
N MET A 511 -21.96 -13.36 -9.90
CA MET A 511 -22.46 -14.74 -9.88
C MET A 511 -23.35 -15.04 -11.09
N SER A 512 -23.71 -14.02 -11.85
CA SER A 512 -24.25 -14.18 -13.20
C SER A 512 -23.70 -13.08 -14.10
N ASP A 513 -23.21 -13.47 -15.27
CA ASP A 513 -22.60 -12.58 -16.27
C ASP A 513 -22.84 -13.15 -17.69
N TYR A 514 -22.15 -12.62 -18.72
CA TYR A 514 -22.32 -12.96 -20.15
C TYR A 514 -22.55 -14.46 -20.48
N PHE A 515 -21.77 -15.37 -19.88
CA PHE A 515 -21.85 -16.82 -20.16
C PHE A 515 -22.77 -17.60 -19.22
N ASN A 516 -23.17 -17.02 -18.08
CA ASN A 516 -23.80 -17.74 -16.98
C ASN A 516 -24.92 -16.93 -16.32
N ASN A 517 -25.83 -16.42 -17.14
CA ASN A 517 -27.03 -15.71 -16.70
C ASN A 517 -28.27 -16.51 -17.14
N PRO A 518 -29.22 -16.83 -16.24
CA PRO A 518 -29.32 -16.46 -14.81
C PRO A 518 -28.46 -17.32 -13.86
N PHE A 519 -28.30 -16.88 -12.61
CA PHE A 519 -27.84 -17.74 -11.52
C PHE A 519 -28.91 -18.84 -11.30
N PRO A 520 -28.57 -20.12 -11.50
CA PRO A 520 -29.59 -21.16 -11.61
C PRO A 520 -30.36 -21.39 -10.30
N PRO A 521 -31.62 -21.87 -10.38
CA PRO A 521 -32.38 -22.26 -9.20
C PRO A 521 -31.70 -23.42 -8.48
N GLU A 522 -31.72 -23.40 -7.14
CA GLU A 522 -31.12 -24.42 -6.27
C GLU A 522 -29.61 -24.62 -6.47
N LYS A 523 -28.94 -23.71 -7.19
CA LYS A 523 -27.49 -23.73 -7.34
C LYS A 523 -26.83 -23.23 -6.06
N TYR A 524 -25.71 -23.86 -5.74
CA TYR A 524 -24.82 -23.50 -4.65
C TYR A 524 -23.46 -23.09 -5.24
N SER A 525 -22.91 -21.97 -4.76
CA SER A 525 -21.62 -21.44 -5.20
C SER A 525 -20.73 -21.14 -4.00
N ILE A 526 -19.53 -21.71 -3.97
CA ILE A 526 -18.49 -21.39 -2.99
C ILE A 526 -17.44 -20.51 -3.64
N THR A 527 -17.05 -19.43 -2.95
CA THR A 527 -16.01 -18.52 -3.38
C THR A 527 -15.11 -18.17 -2.20
N GLU A 528 -13.81 -18.38 -2.32
CA GLU A 528 -12.82 -17.95 -1.32
C GLU A 528 -12.14 -16.66 -1.76
N LEU A 529 -12.27 -15.61 -0.95
CA LEU A 529 -11.63 -14.32 -1.16
C LEU A 529 -10.35 -14.24 -0.33
N VAL A 530 -9.24 -13.86 -0.97
CA VAL A 530 -7.92 -13.69 -0.37
C VAL A 530 -7.61 -12.20 -0.27
N PHE A 531 -7.25 -11.74 0.92
CA PHE A 531 -6.85 -10.36 1.20
C PHE A 531 -5.45 -10.34 1.79
N THR A 532 -4.64 -9.35 1.44
CA THR A 532 -3.32 -9.12 2.04
C THR A 532 -3.38 -8.05 3.11
N LEU A 533 -2.53 -8.18 4.13
CA LEU A 533 -2.42 -7.26 5.26
C LEU A 533 -1.13 -6.43 5.18
N SER A 534 -1.24 -5.12 5.40
CA SER A 534 -0.08 -4.22 5.44
C SER A 534 -0.23 -3.16 6.53
N ASN A 535 0.84 -2.91 7.29
CA ASN A 535 0.89 -1.88 8.36
C ASN A 535 -0.23 -1.97 9.42
N VAL A 536 -0.71 -3.18 9.72
CA VAL A 536 -1.75 -3.42 10.72
C VAL A 536 -1.17 -3.28 12.14
N SER A 537 -1.88 -2.59 13.03
CA SER A 537 -1.56 -2.51 14.46
C SER A 537 -2.50 -3.38 15.31
N LEU A 538 -2.05 -3.74 16.52
CA LEU A 538 -2.83 -4.47 17.53
C LEU A 538 -4.17 -3.81 17.92
N SER A 539 -4.32 -2.50 17.68
CA SER A 539 -5.55 -1.77 17.98
C SER A 539 -6.61 -1.86 16.87
N ASN A 540 -6.26 -2.38 15.70
CA ASN A 540 -7.15 -2.41 14.56
C ASN A 540 -8.18 -3.53 14.68
N ILE A 541 -9.44 -3.19 14.49
CA ILE A 541 -10.55 -4.12 14.31
C ILE A 541 -10.88 -4.12 12.82
N LEU A 542 -10.86 -5.31 12.20
CA LEU A 542 -11.14 -5.48 10.78
C LEU A 542 -12.63 -5.77 10.61
N HIS A 543 -13.33 -4.97 9.81
CA HIS A 543 -14.76 -5.12 9.53
C HIS A 543 -14.96 -5.50 8.06
N PHE A 544 -15.61 -6.62 7.79
CA PHE A 544 -15.96 -7.04 6.45
C PHE A 544 -17.48 -7.10 6.32
N GLU A 545 -18.02 -6.51 5.26
CA GLU A 545 -19.45 -6.50 4.95
C GLU A 545 -19.68 -7.13 3.57
N PHE A 546 -20.61 -8.06 3.50
CA PHE A 546 -20.96 -8.80 2.29
C PHE A 546 -22.45 -8.63 2.03
N ASN A 547 -22.83 -8.34 0.78
CA ASN A 547 -24.21 -8.11 0.38
C ASN A 547 -24.52 -8.75 -0.98
N SER A 548 -25.42 -9.74 -1.02
CA SER A 548 -25.94 -10.31 -2.27
C SER A 548 -27.12 -9.50 -2.81
N THR A 549 -27.15 -9.31 -4.12
CA THR A 549 -28.24 -8.59 -4.81
C THR A 549 -28.55 -9.26 -6.14
N THR A 550 -29.81 -9.16 -6.58
CA THR A 550 -30.31 -9.65 -7.87
C THR A 550 -31.15 -8.57 -8.57
N LEU A 551 -31.42 -8.75 -9.87
CA LEU A 551 -32.36 -7.92 -10.64
C LEU A 551 -33.79 -8.46 -10.59
N THR A 552 -33.97 -9.73 -10.20
CA THR A 552 -35.27 -10.35 -9.98
C THR A 552 -35.93 -9.86 -8.69
N ASP A 553 -37.25 -9.98 -8.61
CA ASP A 553 -37.96 -9.66 -7.37
C ASP A 553 -37.53 -10.67 -6.29
N GLU A 554 -37.22 -10.18 -5.10
CA GLU A 554 -36.66 -10.97 -4.01
C GLU A 554 -37.54 -10.91 -2.77
N THR A 555 -37.88 -12.06 -2.19
CA THR A 555 -38.86 -12.14 -1.09
C THR A 555 -38.26 -11.91 0.29
N ASN A 556 -37.00 -12.27 0.48
CA ASN A 556 -36.29 -12.09 1.75
C ASN A 556 -34.97 -11.37 1.51
N LEU A 557 -34.80 -10.22 2.16
CA LEU A 557 -33.58 -9.41 2.06
C LEU A 557 -32.68 -9.56 3.29
N ASN A 558 -33.17 -10.22 4.36
CA ASN A 558 -32.46 -10.29 5.65
C ASN A 558 -31.35 -11.36 5.69
N ASN A 559 -31.35 -12.25 4.72
CA ASN A 559 -30.39 -13.34 4.50
C ASN A 559 -29.35 -13.00 3.41
N ASN A 560 -29.36 -11.75 2.93
CA ASN A 560 -28.45 -11.27 1.90
C ASN A 560 -27.22 -10.54 2.44
N ASN A 561 -27.27 -10.13 3.71
CA ASN A 561 -26.18 -9.40 4.34
C ASN A 561 -25.46 -10.24 5.39
N VAL A 562 -24.14 -10.22 5.36
CA VAL A 562 -23.29 -10.87 6.35
C VAL A 562 -22.18 -9.92 6.75
N THR A 563 -21.88 -9.85 8.05
CA THR A 563 -20.78 -9.03 8.58
C THR A 563 -19.82 -9.92 9.36
N LEU A 564 -18.53 -9.82 9.06
CA LEU A 564 -17.46 -10.50 9.79
C LEU A 564 -16.54 -9.49 10.48
N ILE A 565 -16.11 -9.83 11.70
CA ILE A 565 -15.23 -8.97 12.52
C ILE A 565 -14.02 -9.79 12.97
N ALA A 566 -12.82 -9.25 12.77
CA ALA A 566 -11.57 -9.87 13.23
C ALA A 566 -10.71 -8.90 14.05
N LYS A 567 -10.01 -9.43 15.06
CA LYS A 567 -8.98 -8.72 15.82
C LYS A 567 -7.60 -9.28 15.47
N VAL A 568 -6.60 -8.41 15.54
CA VAL A 568 -5.23 -8.71 15.11
C VAL A 568 -4.38 -9.02 16.34
N LEU A 569 -3.69 -10.15 16.37
CA LEU A 569 -2.75 -10.53 17.42
C LEU A 569 -1.35 -10.74 16.83
N LEU A 570 -0.30 -10.54 17.63
CA LEU A 570 1.08 -10.79 17.19
C LEU A 570 1.33 -12.30 17.22
N LYS A 571 1.76 -12.87 16.09
CA LYS A 571 2.18 -14.28 16.01
C LYS A 571 3.67 -14.39 16.27
N THR A 572 4.08 -15.23 17.22
CA THR A 572 5.49 -15.48 17.53
C THR A 572 5.73 -16.95 17.80
N ASP A 573 6.99 -17.37 17.71
CA ASP A 573 7.43 -18.72 18.05
C ASP A 573 8.71 -18.62 18.88
N LEU A 574 8.58 -18.78 20.19
CA LEU A 574 9.73 -18.87 21.08
C LEU A 574 10.07 -20.34 21.28
N SER A 575 11.36 -20.63 21.40
CA SER A 575 11.84 -21.98 21.72
C SER A 575 13.04 -21.91 22.66
N LEU A 576 13.14 -22.89 23.55
CA LEU A 576 14.22 -23.04 24.50
C LEU A 576 15.10 -24.23 24.11
N ARG A 577 16.41 -24.04 24.11
CA ARG A 577 17.40 -25.12 23.98
C ARG A 577 18.41 -25.04 25.12
N ALA A 578 18.89 -26.17 25.60
CA ALA A 578 19.88 -26.21 26.65
C ALA A 578 21.12 -27.01 26.21
N ALA A 579 22.30 -26.57 26.63
CA ALA A 579 23.60 -27.17 26.35
C ALA A 579 24.51 -27.03 27.57
N HIS A 580 25.59 -27.81 27.63
CA HIS A 580 26.53 -27.82 28.75
C HIS A 580 27.99 -27.82 28.26
N GLU A 581 28.89 -27.34 29.11
CA GLU A 581 30.34 -27.37 28.90
C GLU A 581 31.06 -27.57 30.25
N PRO A 582 31.94 -28.57 30.42
CA PRO A 582 32.31 -29.67 29.49
C PRO A 582 31.29 -30.82 29.47
N GLU A 583 31.36 -31.70 28.46
CA GLU A 583 30.43 -32.83 28.25
C GLU A 583 30.45 -33.89 29.37
N GLN A 584 31.63 -34.16 29.92
CA GLN A 584 31.83 -35.11 31.03
C GLN A 584 32.87 -34.57 32.00
N VAL A 585 32.67 -34.85 33.29
CA VAL A 585 33.57 -34.42 34.37
C VAL A 585 34.07 -35.63 35.14
N SER A 586 35.37 -35.93 35.04
CA SER A 586 35.98 -36.99 35.85
C SER A 586 36.32 -36.46 37.25
N VAL A 587 35.75 -37.08 38.28
CA VAL A 587 36.04 -36.77 39.68
C VAL A 587 37.07 -37.77 40.23
N SER A 588 38.19 -37.27 40.76
CA SER A 588 39.22 -38.09 41.40
C SER A 588 39.83 -37.36 42.61
N GLY A 589 40.13 -38.08 43.70
CA GLY A 589 40.76 -37.53 44.90
C GLY A 589 40.36 -38.24 46.21
N GLU A 590 41.08 -37.97 47.30
CA GLU A 590 40.69 -38.37 48.66
C GLU A 590 39.70 -37.34 49.24
N GLY A 591 38.54 -37.83 49.70
CA GLY A 591 37.48 -36.98 50.24
C GLY A 591 37.86 -36.29 51.56
N SER A 592 37.16 -35.17 51.84
CA SER A 592 37.06 -34.41 53.09
C SER A 592 37.74 -33.03 53.15
N LEU A 593 37.22 -32.09 52.36
CA LEU A 593 37.31 -30.66 52.71
C LEU A 593 35.89 -30.13 52.96
N GLY A 594 35.52 -29.98 54.23
CA GLY A 594 34.30 -29.27 54.62
C GLY A 594 34.37 -27.77 54.25
N LEU A 595 33.20 -27.11 54.20
CA LEU A 595 33.03 -25.71 53.77
C LEU A 595 34.02 -24.72 54.45
N SER A 596 34.43 -25.02 55.68
CA SER A 596 35.34 -24.21 56.52
C SER A 596 36.83 -24.38 56.21
N SER A 597 37.22 -25.37 55.41
CA SER A 597 38.61 -25.73 55.13
C SER A 597 39.09 -25.31 53.73
N ILE A 598 38.18 -24.78 52.90
CA ILE A 598 38.44 -24.40 51.50
C ILE A 598 39.07 -23.01 51.43
N LYS A 599 40.25 -22.92 50.81
CA LYS A 599 41.04 -21.68 50.68
C LYS A 599 41.17 -21.15 49.25
N ASN A 600 40.88 -21.98 48.22
CA ASN A 600 40.95 -21.60 46.80
C ASN A 600 39.73 -22.15 46.03
N LEU A 601 39.33 -21.46 44.95
CA LEU A 601 38.20 -21.87 44.09
C LEU A 601 38.39 -23.25 43.42
N ASP A 602 39.64 -23.67 43.20
CA ASP A 602 39.98 -24.96 42.59
C ASP A 602 39.80 -26.16 43.53
N GLN A 603 39.55 -25.92 44.82
CA GLN A 603 39.32 -26.96 45.82
C GLN A 603 37.84 -27.38 45.92
N PHE A 604 36.93 -26.68 45.24
CA PHE A 604 35.50 -27.03 45.17
C PHE A 604 35.28 -28.22 44.22
N GLY A 605 35.89 -28.14 43.03
CA GLY A 605 35.77 -29.12 41.95
C GLY A 605 35.91 -28.44 40.58
N MET A 606 35.64 -29.20 39.51
CA MET A 606 35.71 -28.71 38.12
C MET A 606 34.60 -27.69 37.83
N GLU A 607 34.89 -26.74 36.95
CA GLU A 607 33.92 -25.75 36.47
C GLU A 607 32.99 -26.38 35.43
N VAL A 608 31.70 -26.17 35.60
CA VAL A 608 30.63 -26.60 34.68
C VAL A 608 29.77 -25.41 34.33
N THR A 609 29.39 -25.31 33.06
CA THR A 609 28.56 -24.22 32.55
C THR A 609 27.31 -24.80 31.91
N HIS A 610 26.14 -24.36 32.36
CA HIS A 610 24.87 -24.65 31.70
C HIS A 610 24.47 -23.44 30.85
N ILE A 611 24.15 -23.69 29.58
CA ILE A 611 23.85 -22.67 28.57
C ILE A 611 22.42 -22.86 28.10
N TYR A 612 21.57 -21.88 28.34
CA TYR A 612 20.19 -21.85 27.84
C TYR A 612 20.06 -20.88 26.68
N THR A 613 19.75 -21.38 25.50
CA THR A 613 19.54 -20.59 24.28
C THR A 613 18.05 -20.38 24.06
N ILE A 614 17.62 -19.12 24.02
CA ILE A 614 16.25 -18.74 23.73
C ILE A 614 16.22 -18.19 22.30
N ILE A 615 15.40 -18.78 21.45
CA ILE A 615 15.33 -18.45 20.02
C ILE A 615 13.92 -17.97 19.69
N ASN A 616 13.81 -16.80 19.07
CA ASN A 616 12.59 -16.34 18.43
C ASN A 616 12.61 -16.67 16.94
N SER A 617 11.99 -17.78 16.58
CA SER A 617 11.79 -18.22 15.18
C SER A 617 10.57 -17.55 14.54
N GLY A 618 9.80 -16.79 15.32
CA GLY A 618 8.61 -16.09 14.86
C GLY A 618 8.90 -14.88 13.98
N PRO A 619 7.89 -14.40 13.23
CA PRO A 619 8.02 -13.20 12.40
C PRO A 619 7.99 -11.90 13.22
N ASN A 620 7.49 -11.92 14.46
CA ASN A 620 7.30 -10.73 15.29
C ASN A 620 8.25 -10.71 16.50
N SER A 621 8.56 -9.50 16.97
CA SER A 621 9.39 -9.31 18.17
C SER A 621 8.56 -9.44 19.44
N VAL A 622 9.14 -10.00 20.50
CA VAL A 622 8.51 -10.15 21.81
C VAL A 622 9.00 -9.04 22.74
N ARG A 623 8.08 -8.31 23.36
CA ARG A 623 8.40 -7.17 24.24
C ARG A 623 8.71 -7.57 25.68
N SER A 624 8.22 -8.70 26.17
CA SER A 624 8.53 -9.15 27.52
C SER A 624 8.27 -10.64 27.65
N HIS A 625 9.25 -11.36 28.18
CA HIS A 625 9.12 -12.77 28.50
C HIS A 625 9.98 -13.12 29.71
N ASN A 626 9.51 -14.13 30.45
CA ASN A 626 10.15 -14.65 31.64
C ASN A 626 10.78 -16.00 31.33
N VAL A 627 11.99 -16.23 31.80
CA VAL A 627 12.64 -17.54 31.79
C VAL A 627 12.85 -17.96 33.24
N THR A 628 12.36 -19.14 33.62
CA THR A 628 12.58 -19.71 34.95
C THR A 628 13.49 -20.91 34.83
N ILE A 629 14.63 -20.89 35.52
CA ILE A 629 15.60 -21.99 35.55
C ILE A 629 15.60 -22.59 36.96
N PHE A 630 15.38 -23.89 37.07
CA PHE A 630 15.44 -24.65 38.32
C PHE A 630 16.83 -25.29 38.46
N TRP A 631 17.62 -24.75 39.39
CA TRP A 631 19.02 -25.08 39.58
C TRP A 631 19.23 -26.15 40.67
N PRO A 632 19.90 -27.29 40.39
CA PRO A 632 20.13 -28.37 41.35
C PRO A 632 21.26 -28.01 42.30
N TYR A 633 20.91 -27.45 43.45
CA TYR A 633 21.89 -26.92 44.40
C TYR A 633 22.25 -27.92 45.50
N GLU A 634 21.29 -28.69 46.03
CA GLU A 634 21.45 -29.54 47.20
C GLU A 634 20.82 -30.93 47.02
N THR A 635 21.38 -31.96 47.67
CA THR A 635 20.78 -33.29 47.80
C THR A 635 19.52 -33.25 48.69
N LEU A 636 18.60 -34.21 48.47
CA LEU A 636 17.48 -34.48 49.38
C LEU A 636 17.93 -35.48 50.46
N ASP A 637 18.84 -35.08 51.35
CA ASP A 637 19.20 -35.91 52.51
C ASP A 637 18.33 -35.53 53.72
N ASP A 638 17.63 -36.50 54.30
CA ASP A 638 16.74 -36.31 55.47
C ASP A 638 17.51 -36.19 56.80
N GLU A 639 18.82 -36.47 56.82
CA GLU A 639 19.62 -36.52 58.05
C GLU A 639 20.08 -35.13 58.54
N TRP A 640 20.14 -34.10 57.68
CA TRP A 640 20.60 -32.74 58.00
C TRP A 640 19.53 -31.68 57.65
N GLU A 641 19.40 -30.60 58.44
CA GLU A 641 18.42 -29.52 58.16
C GLU A 641 18.67 -28.87 56.77
N ASN A 642 19.92 -28.84 56.31
CA ASN A 642 20.34 -28.43 54.96
C ASN A 642 21.06 -29.60 54.27
N GLY A 643 20.76 -29.86 53.00
CA GLY A 643 21.35 -30.98 52.23
C GLY A 643 22.82 -30.75 51.88
N LYS A 644 23.47 -31.73 51.24
CA LYS A 644 24.85 -31.55 50.72
C LYS A 644 24.83 -30.80 49.39
N ILE A 645 25.73 -29.84 49.21
CA ILE A 645 25.82 -29.02 47.99
C ILE A 645 26.24 -29.89 46.79
N LEU A 646 25.59 -29.68 45.63
CA LEU A 646 25.88 -30.34 44.36
C LEU A 646 26.57 -29.39 43.39
N LEU A 647 25.87 -28.34 42.94
CA LEU A 647 26.41 -27.32 42.02
C LEU A 647 26.41 -25.93 42.66
N TYR A 648 27.61 -25.39 42.87
CA TYR A 648 27.80 -24.06 43.44
C TYR A 648 27.98 -23.00 42.34
N LEU A 649 27.06 -22.04 42.22
CA LEU A 649 27.19 -20.94 41.26
C LEU A 649 28.35 -20.02 41.65
N VAL A 650 29.28 -19.80 40.70
CA VAL A 650 30.49 -18.99 40.92
C VAL A 650 30.20 -17.49 40.75
N GLU A 651 29.21 -17.14 39.95
CA GLU A 651 28.86 -15.77 39.61
C GLU A 651 27.36 -15.59 39.30
N GLU A 652 26.98 -14.33 39.03
CA GLU A 652 25.64 -14.01 38.56
C GLU A 652 25.37 -14.57 37.17
N PRO A 653 24.13 -15.01 36.86
CA PRO A 653 23.74 -15.43 35.53
C PRO A 653 24.06 -14.32 34.51
N ILE A 654 24.95 -14.60 33.56
CA ILE A 654 25.30 -13.61 32.54
C ILE A 654 24.35 -13.80 31.35
N VAL A 655 23.59 -12.74 31.05
CA VAL A 655 22.82 -12.62 29.81
C VAL A 655 23.75 -12.04 28.75
N GLU A 656 24.25 -12.89 27.86
CA GLU A 656 25.11 -12.50 26.74
C GLU A 656 24.31 -12.63 25.44
N ILE A 657 24.42 -11.59 24.60
CA ILE A 657 23.67 -11.50 23.34
C ILE A 657 24.69 -11.47 22.21
N SER A 658 24.79 -12.56 21.45
CA SER A 658 25.52 -12.56 20.18
C SER A 658 24.53 -12.44 19.02
N SER A 659 24.18 -11.22 18.64
CA SER A 659 23.45 -10.99 17.40
C SER A 659 24.41 -11.04 16.21
N THR A 660 24.49 -12.16 15.51
CA THR A 660 25.04 -12.14 14.15
C THR A 660 24.00 -11.55 13.21
N LEU A 661 23.96 -10.20 13.11
CA LEU A 661 23.57 -9.36 11.96
C LEU A 661 23.11 -7.96 12.43
N THR A 662 23.74 -6.93 11.86
CA THR A 662 23.49 -5.46 11.93
C THR A 662 24.21 -4.61 13.00
N SER A 663 24.67 -3.45 12.54
CA SER A 663 25.68 -2.54 13.09
C SER A 663 25.15 -1.54 14.14
N THR A 664 24.18 -1.94 14.97
CA THR A 664 23.70 -1.13 16.09
C THR A 664 23.61 -2.00 17.33
N GLY A 665 24.69 -2.02 18.12
CA GLY A 665 24.82 -2.78 19.35
C GLY A 665 23.88 -2.29 20.46
N THR A 666 22.59 -2.63 20.37
CA THR A 666 21.64 -2.46 21.47
C THR A 666 21.75 -3.67 22.40
N LYS A 667 22.27 -3.42 23.61
CA LYS A 667 22.29 -4.38 24.72
C LYS A 667 20.83 -4.67 25.12
N ILE A 668 20.42 -5.95 25.12
CA ILE A 668 19.11 -6.38 25.62
C ILE A 668 19.09 -6.13 27.13
N ASP A 669 18.09 -5.39 27.60
CA ASP A 669 17.87 -5.13 29.02
C ASP A 669 17.12 -6.31 29.65
N GLY A 670 17.78 -6.99 30.58
CA GLY A 670 17.26 -8.16 31.26
C GLY A 670 17.89 -8.30 32.64
N GLN A 671 17.10 -8.70 33.62
CA GLN A 671 17.56 -8.91 34.99
C GLN A 671 17.11 -10.29 35.47
N CYS A 672 18.03 -11.04 36.06
CA CYS A 672 17.69 -12.27 36.77
C CYS A 672 17.63 -11.96 38.28
N GLU A 673 16.45 -12.10 38.87
CA GLU A 673 16.23 -11.85 40.29
C GLU A 673 16.72 -13.01 41.15
N ARG A 674 17.39 -12.67 42.26
CA ARG A 674 17.79 -13.60 43.32
C ARG A 674 16.68 -13.70 44.36
N LEU A 675 16.41 -14.91 44.86
CA LEU A 675 15.67 -15.05 46.11
C LEU A 675 16.54 -14.59 47.30
N PRO A 676 15.99 -13.87 48.30
CA PRO A 676 16.75 -13.27 49.42
C PRO A 676 17.67 -14.22 50.19
N GLN A 677 17.34 -15.51 50.18
CA GLN A 677 18.01 -16.62 50.84
C GLN A 677 19.45 -16.86 50.32
N TRP A 678 19.77 -16.36 49.13
CA TRP A 678 21.08 -16.47 48.48
C TRP A 678 22.14 -15.46 48.99
N ARG A 679 21.74 -14.40 49.72
CA ARG A 679 22.67 -13.35 50.19
C ARG A 679 23.74 -13.86 51.16
N ASP A 680 23.48 -14.96 51.86
CA ASP A 680 24.42 -15.51 52.86
C ASP A 680 25.37 -16.57 52.31
N HIS A 681 25.12 -17.10 51.10
CA HIS A 681 25.81 -18.28 50.55
C HIS A 681 26.91 -17.96 49.49
N ILE A 682 26.92 -16.75 48.91
CA ILE A 682 28.01 -16.24 48.03
C ILE A 682 29.17 -15.61 48.84
N ARG A 683 29.11 -15.63 50.17
CA ARG A 683 30.09 -14.97 51.06
C ARG A 683 31.52 -15.53 50.98
N ILE A 684 31.72 -16.74 50.45
CA ILE A 684 33.04 -17.39 50.42
C ILE A 684 34.01 -16.71 49.43
N LEU A 685 33.51 -16.23 48.28
CA LEU A 685 34.31 -15.49 47.30
C LEU A 685 34.76 -14.10 47.81
N ASP A 686 33.89 -13.41 48.55
CA ASP A 686 34.22 -12.12 49.19
C ASP A 686 35.25 -12.27 50.32
N LEU A 687 35.22 -13.39 51.04
CA LEU A 687 36.21 -13.73 52.07
C LEU A 687 37.59 -14.07 51.48
N LEU A 688 37.65 -14.71 50.32
CA LEU A 688 38.89 -15.07 49.61
C LEU A 688 39.53 -13.88 48.87
N ASN A 689 38.72 -12.94 48.36
CA ASN A 689 39.25 -11.69 47.76
C ASN A 689 39.85 -10.71 48.80
N ARG A 690 39.42 -10.80 50.07
CA ARG A 690 40.04 -10.02 51.16
C ARG A 690 41.40 -10.56 51.60
N THR A 691 41.68 -11.86 51.44
CA THR A 691 42.98 -12.45 51.83
C THR A 691 44.05 -12.29 50.74
N SER A 692 43.66 -12.23 49.46
CA SER A 692 44.59 -11.99 48.34
C SER A 692 45.11 -10.54 48.26
N SER A 693 44.32 -9.56 48.73
CA SER A 693 44.72 -8.15 48.80
C SER A 693 45.71 -7.85 49.93
N ILE A 694 45.65 -8.58 51.05
CA ILE A 694 46.60 -8.45 52.17
C ILE A 694 47.97 -9.09 51.84
N ASN A 695 47.99 -10.17 51.06
CA ASN A 695 49.24 -10.86 50.69
C ASN A 695 49.98 -10.20 49.50
N ARG A 696 49.31 -9.38 48.70
CA ARG A 696 49.94 -8.61 47.60
C ARG A 696 50.81 -7.44 48.07
N GLN A 697 50.69 -6.99 49.32
CA GLN A 697 51.56 -5.94 49.87
C GLN A 697 52.87 -6.45 50.49
N ARG A 698 53.15 -7.76 50.46
CA ARG A 698 54.34 -8.35 51.12
C ARG A 698 55.26 -9.18 50.20
N ARG A 699 55.11 -9.14 48.88
CA ARG A 699 55.91 -9.94 47.94
C ARG A 699 56.49 -9.20 46.73
N ASP A 700 56.61 -7.87 46.79
CA ASP A 700 57.41 -7.11 45.82
C ASP A 700 58.75 -6.72 46.47
N GLU A 701 59.65 -7.69 46.56
CA GLU A 701 61.12 -7.49 46.59
C GLU A 701 61.80 -8.86 46.74
N GLN A 702 62.10 -9.52 45.61
CA GLN A 702 63.35 -10.23 45.33
C GLN A 702 63.23 -11.05 44.04
N ASN A 703 64.00 -10.63 43.03
CA ASN A 703 64.36 -11.40 41.84
C ASN A 703 65.09 -12.70 42.21
N VAL A 704 64.93 -13.77 41.43
CA VAL A 704 66.01 -14.50 40.71
C VAL A 704 65.38 -15.59 39.81
N ASP A 705 65.93 -15.69 38.60
CA ASP A 705 65.65 -16.62 37.51
C ASP A 705 65.70 -18.12 37.88
N SER A 706 64.85 -18.93 37.24
CA SER A 706 65.26 -20.26 36.78
C SER A 706 64.42 -20.76 35.60
N VAL A 707 65.15 -21.21 34.58
CA VAL A 707 64.74 -21.81 33.31
C VAL A 707 64.60 -23.32 33.49
N ILE A 708 63.49 -23.96 33.10
CA ILE A 708 63.45 -25.38 32.69
C ILE A 708 62.39 -25.60 31.58
N ASP A 709 62.81 -26.30 30.52
CA ASP A 709 62.09 -26.70 29.29
C ASP A 709 60.83 -27.59 29.49
N PRO A 710 59.90 -27.62 28.52
CA PRO A 710 58.75 -28.53 28.51
C PRO A 710 59.02 -29.80 27.70
N LYS A 711 59.29 -30.93 28.36
CA LYS A 711 59.17 -32.27 27.75
C LYS A 711 58.74 -33.32 28.77
N THR A 712 57.47 -33.65 28.78
CA THR A 712 56.98 -35.02 29.04
C THR A 712 55.58 -35.17 28.45
N SER A 713 55.52 -35.70 27.23
CA SER A 713 54.31 -36.30 26.66
C SER A 713 54.09 -37.67 27.31
N LEU A 714 53.05 -37.79 28.14
CA LEU A 714 52.55 -39.10 28.59
C LEU A 714 51.59 -39.65 27.53
N THR A 715 52.04 -40.66 26.81
CA THR A 715 51.22 -41.50 25.92
C THR A 715 50.21 -42.29 26.75
N VAL A 716 48.91 -42.04 26.52
CA VAL A 716 47.82 -42.87 27.04
C VAL A 716 47.44 -43.89 25.97
N THR A 717 47.67 -45.17 26.28
CA THR A 717 47.27 -46.31 25.45
C THR A 717 45.76 -46.51 25.59
N ILE A 718 45.01 -46.34 24.49
CA ILE A 718 43.57 -46.64 24.45
C ILE A 718 43.42 -48.14 24.17
N THR A 719 43.01 -48.91 25.18
CA THR A 719 42.38 -50.22 24.97
C THR A 719 40.87 -50.04 24.77
N PRO A 720 40.25 -50.63 23.73
CA PRO A 720 38.81 -50.56 23.54
C PRO A 720 38.08 -51.39 24.63
N PRO A 721 36.94 -50.92 25.17
CA PRO A 721 36.19 -51.68 26.16
C PRO A 721 35.49 -52.87 25.48
N THR A 722 35.83 -54.07 25.94
CA THR A 722 35.08 -55.28 25.69
C THR A 722 33.76 -55.25 26.48
N SER A 723 32.64 -55.34 25.75
CA SER A 723 31.34 -55.92 26.14
C SER A 723 30.84 -55.75 27.59
N SER A 724 29.79 -54.92 27.72
CA SER A 724 28.64 -55.06 28.64
C SER A 724 28.93 -55.33 30.13
N SER A 725 29.40 -54.31 30.84
CA SER A 725 29.01 -54.11 32.25
C SER A 725 27.89 -53.07 32.30
N ASN A 726 26.81 -53.34 33.03
CA ASN A 726 25.76 -52.36 33.30
C ASN A 726 26.37 -51.20 34.11
N ILE A 727 26.68 -50.08 33.47
CA ILE A 727 27.12 -48.84 34.11
C ILE A 727 25.99 -48.38 35.03
N ARG A 728 26.22 -48.37 36.34
CA ARG A 728 25.24 -47.90 37.32
C ARG A 728 25.16 -46.38 37.24
N THR A 729 24.08 -45.88 36.64
CA THR A 729 23.87 -44.44 36.43
C THR A 729 22.83 -43.91 37.41
N LEU A 730 23.11 -42.79 38.07
CA LEU A 730 22.17 -42.05 38.92
C LEU A 730 21.84 -40.72 38.27
N THR A 731 20.55 -40.38 38.15
CA THR A 731 20.12 -39.06 37.67
C THR A 731 19.62 -38.22 38.85
N LEU A 732 20.20 -37.03 39.03
CA LEU A 732 19.81 -36.02 40.01
C LEU A 732 19.18 -34.85 39.27
N THR A 733 17.85 -34.68 39.31
CA THR A 733 17.13 -33.79 38.39
C THR A 733 16.20 -32.78 39.08
N CYS A 734 16.15 -31.59 38.49
CA CYS A 734 15.19 -30.53 38.80
C CYS A 734 13.95 -30.52 37.90
N ASP A 735 13.75 -31.53 37.05
CA ASP A 735 12.52 -31.66 36.29
C ASP A 735 11.32 -31.82 37.25
N PRO A 736 10.27 -30.98 37.15
CA PRO A 736 9.11 -31.05 38.05
C PRO A 736 8.38 -32.40 38.04
N THR A 737 8.57 -33.23 37.00
CA THR A 737 7.95 -34.55 36.88
C THR A 737 8.64 -35.61 37.75
N TYR A 738 9.96 -35.49 37.95
CA TYR A 738 10.81 -36.52 38.57
C TYR A 738 11.80 -35.94 39.58
N GLN A 739 11.50 -34.76 40.15
CA GLN A 739 12.42 -34.03 41.00
C GLN A 739 12.90 -34.85 42.19
N ASN A 740 14.23 -35.01 42.32
CA ASN A 740 14.87 -35.76 43.40
C ASN A 740 16.08 -35.04 44.03
N VAL A 741 16.19 -33.72 43.78
CA VAL A 741 17.13 -32.81 44.44
C VAL A 741 16.44 -31.52 44.85
N ARG A 742 17.04 -30.76 45.79
CA ARG A 742 16.56 -29.43 46.18
C ARG A 742 16.94 -28.42 45.10
N CYS A 743 15.93 -27.91 44.42
CA CYS A 743 16.07 -27.02 43.28
C CYS A 743 15.75 -25.58 43.65
N TYR A 744 16.59 -24.66 43.19
CA TYR A 744 16.40 -23.23 43.44
C TYR A 744 15.99 -22.54 42.13
N PRO A 745 14.85 -21.83 42.10
CA PRO A 745 14.40 -21.14 40.91
C PRO A 745 15.16 -19.83 40.71
N ILE A 746 15.62 -19.61 39.49
CA ILE A 746 16.23 -18.38 38.99
C ILE A 746 15.25 -17.78 38.00
N HIS A 747 14.71 -16.60 38.32
CA HIS A 747 13.75 -15.90 37.48
C HIS A 747 14.44 -14.80 36.67
N CYS A 748 14.45 -14.94 35.35
CA CYS A 748 15.02 -13.96 34.44
C CYS A 748 13.90 -13.24 33.67
N HIS A 749 13.78 -11.94 33.89
CA HIS A 749 12.84 -11.07 33.18
C HIS A 749 13.57 -10.34 32.04
N ILE A 750 13.15 -10.58 30.80
CA ILE A 750 13.81 -10.03 29.59
C ILE A 750 12.85 -9.10 28.85
N LYS A 751 13.29 -7.87 28.54
CA LYS A 751 12.44 -6.77 28.03
C LYS A 751 12.38 -6.62 26.51
N SER A 752 13.07 -7.44 25.73
CA SER A 752 12.90 -7.45 24.27
C SER A 752 13.64 -8.62 23.62
N LEU A 753 13.00 -9.31 22.69
CA LEU A 753 13.63 -10.24 21.77
C LEU A 753 13.14 -10.00 20.34
N SER A 754 14.06 -9.61 19.45
CA SER A 754 13.73 -9.32 18.05
C SER A 754 13.28 -10.58 17.30
N ALA A 755 12.53 -10.41 16.22
CA ALA A 755 12.21 -11.50 15.30
C ALA A 755 13.49 -12.11 14.71
N GLN A 756 13.51 -13.43 14.50
CA GLN A 756 14.67 -14.15 13.93
C GLN A 756 15.98 -13.92 14.71
N SER A 757 15.88 -13.75 16.03
CA SER A 757 17.04 -13.52 16.89
C SER A 757 17.04 -14.47 18.07
N TYR A 758 18.20 -14.59 18.70
CA TYR A 758 18.39 -15.45 19.87
C TYR A 758 19.31 -14.77 20.87
N TYR A 759 19.23 -15.21 22.12
CA TYR A 759 20.19 -14.88 23.17
C TYR A 759 20.43 -16.11 24.04
N PHE A 760 21.46 -16.05 24.87
CA PHE A 760 21.75 -17.15 25.79
C PHE A 760 21.94 -16.67 27.22
N ILE A 761 21.58 -17.54 28.16
CA ILE A 761 21.80 -17.40 29.60
C ILE A 761 22.87 -18.42 29.98
N LYS A 762 24.01 -17.95 30.45
CA LYS A 762 25.11 -18.81 30.93
C LYS A 762 25.11 -18.83 32.45
N LEU A 763 25.04 -20.03 33.01
CA LEU A 763 25.19 -20.29 34.44
C LEU A 763 26.50 -21.03 34.66
N ARG A 764 27.49 -20.34 35.22
CA ARG A 764 28.78 -20.93 35.58
C ARG A 764 28.77 -21.39 37.03
N ALA A 765 29.07 -22.67 37.23
CA ALA A 765 29.10 -23.30 38.52
C ALA A 765 30.35 -24.16 38.69
N ARG A 766 30.61 -24.56 39.93
CA ARG A 766 31.58 -25.60 40.25
C ARG A 766 30.89 -26.78 40.89
N LEU A 767 31.31 -27.96 40.46
CA LEU A 767 30.89 -29.23 41.03
C LEU A 767 31.44 -29.35 42.45
N TRP A 768 30.65 -29.88 43.38
CA TRP A 768 31.13 -30.16 44.73
C TRP A 768 31.68 -31.58 44.84
N ASN A 769 32.99 -31.73 44.63
CA ASN A 769 33.62 -33.06 44.56
C ASN A 769 33.39 -33.91 45.82
N SER A 770 33.40 -33.31 47.01
CA SER A 770 33.23 -34.05 48.27
C SER A 770 31.86 -34.73 48.38
N THR A 771 30.79 -34.10 47.88
CA THR A 771 29.44 -34.69 47.93
C THR A 771 29.34 -35.91 47.02
N LEU A 772 29.95 -35.84 45.84
CA LEU A 772 29.94 -36.95 44.89
C LEU A 772 30.82 -38.12 45.34
N ILE A 773 31.98 -37.82 45.93
CA ILE A 773 32.89 -38.83 46.45
C ILE A 773 32.29 -39.54 47.66
N GLU A 774 31.70 -38.80 48.61
CA GLU A 774 31.16 -39.38 49.84
C GLU A 774 29.87 -40.18 49.63
N ASN A 775 28.95 -39.69 48.79
CA ASN A 775 27.60 -40.25 48.73
C ASN A 775 27.39 -41.24 47.57
N TYR A 776 28.15 -41.14 46.48
CA TYR A 776 27.80 -41.83 45.24
C TYR A 776 28.93 -42.65 44.61
N PHE A 777 30.20 -42.37 44.95
CA PHE A 777 31.39 -43.00 44.34
C PHE A 777 31.43 -44.52 44.47
N ASP A 778 31.06 -45.07 45.63
CA ASP A 778 31.08 -46.52 45.87
C ASP A 778 29.89 -47.27 45.23
N THR A 779 28.84 -46.54 44.83
CA THR A 779 27.55 -47.13 44.43
C THR A 779 27.27 -46.99 42.92
N TYR A 780 27.70 -45.88 42.31
CA TYR A 780 27.37 -45.51 40.92
C TYR A 780 28.62 -45.22 40.12
N ASP A 781 28.62 -45.67 38.87
CA ASP A 781 29.70 -45.44 37.90
C ASP A 781 29.56 -44.08 37.20
N ARG A 782 28.36 -43.51 37.18
CA ARG A 782 28.01 -42.23 36.54
C ARG A 782 26.89 -41.50 37.29
N VAL A 783 27.02 -40.18 37.44
CA VAL A 783 26.01 -39.33 38.08
C VAL A 783 25.65 -38.18 37.14
N ASP A 784 24.42 -38.19 36.61
CA ASP A 784 23.90 -37.13 35.75
C ASP A 784 23.18 -36.07 36.59
N ILE A 785 23.74 -34.87 36.72
CA ILE A 785 23.11 -33.75 37.43
C ILE A 785 22.38 -32.88 36.41
N GLN A 786 21.06 -32.76 36.53
CA GLN A 786 20.19 -32.10 35.57
C GLN A 786 19.50 -30.84 36.11
N SER A 787 19.59 -29.75 35.35
CA SER A 787 18.78 -28.55 35.57
C SER A 787 17.67 -28.42 34.53
N TYR A 788 16.54 -27.83 34.92
CA TYR A 788 15.34 -27.68 34.09
C TYR A 788 15.05 -26.19 33.89
N ALA A 789 14.56 -25.80 32.71
CA ALA A 789 14.15 -24.43 32.46
C ALA A 789 12.87 -24.37 31.62
N SER A 790 12.10 -23.31 31.83
CA SER A 790 10.86 -23.01 31.09
C SER A 790 10.76 -21.52 30.72
N ILE A 791 10.10 -21.24 29.59
CA ILE A 791 9.81 -19.88 29.12
C ILE A 791 8.32 -19.57 29.31
N HIS A 792 8.00 -18.34 29.67
CA HIS A 792 6.64 -17.83 29.74
C HIS A 792 6.53 -16.42 29.13
N ILE A 793 5.54 -16.20 28.26
CA ILE A 793 5.28 -14.89 27.64
C ILE A 793 4.21 -14.15 28.47
N ASN A 794 4.51 -12.94 28.93
CA ASN A 794 3.62 -12.15 29.80
C ASN A 794 2.61 -11.28 29.04
N ASP A 795 2.46 -11.44 27.72
CA ASP A 795 1.63 -10.57 26.87
C ASP A 795 0.44 -11.34 26.27
N LEU A 796 -0.76 -10.99 26.72
CA LEU A 796 -2.04 -11.55 26.25
C LEU A 796 -2.35 -11.20 24.77
N LEU A 797 -1.59 -10.29 24.17
CA LEU A 797 -1.72 -9.89 22.77
C LEU A 797 -0.81 -10.69 21.83
N ILE A 798 -0.04 -11.63 22.37
CA ILE A 798 0.85 -12.52 21.64
C ILE A 798 0.23 -13.92 21.57
N PHE A 799 0.11 -14.43 20.35
CA PHE A 799 -0.24 -15.81 20.08
C PHE A 799 1.03 -16.60 19.76
N GLN A 800 1.34 -17.58 20.61
CA GLN A 800 2.47 -18.48 20.43
C GLN A 800 2.06 -19.71 19.62
N THR A 801 2.83 -20.03 18.58
CA THR A 801 2.48 -21.10 17.63
C THR A 801 2.66 -22.52 18.16
N SER A 802 3.63 -22.72 19.05
CA SER A 802 3.90 -24.00 19.71
C SER A 802 4.39 -23.74 21.13
N THR A 803 3.91 -24.53 22.08
CA THR A 803 4.35 -24.49 23.49
C THR A 803 5.14 -25.73 23.90
N ASP A 804 5.28 -26.72 23.00
CA ASP A 804 5.92 -28.00 23.30
C ASP A 804 7.45 -27.88 23.42
N ASN A 805 8.00 -26.78 22.92
CA ASN A 805 9.43 -26.45 22.88
C ASN A 805 9.83 -25.33 23.86
N ASP A 806 8.95 -24.99 24.81
CA ASP A 806 9.19 -23.95 25.83
C ASP A 806 10.04 -24.43 27.00
N ASN A 807 10.29 -25.74 27.07
CA ASN A 807 10.98 -26.39 28.18
C ASN A 807 12.27 -27.06 27.69
N ALA A 808 13.32 -27.01 28.50
CA ALA A 808 14.58 -27.69 28.21
C ALA A 808 15.26 -28.20 29.48
N THR A 809 15.84 -29.40 29.38
CA THR A 809 16.69 -30.01 30.40
C THR A 809 18.13 -30.08 29.90
N VAL A 810 19.08 -29.91 30.82
CA VAL A 810 20.52 -30.09 30.55
C VAL A 810 21.13 -30.90 31.67
N SER A 811 22.02 -31.83 31.32
CA SER A 811 22.67 -32.76 32.24
C SER A 811 24.17 -32.79 32.04
N ASN A 812 24.95 -32.68 33.13
CA ASN A 812 26.37 -33.02 33.14
C ASN A 812 26.55 -34.40 33.78
N GLY A 813 27.32 -35.28 33.13
CA GLY A 813 27.53 -36.67 33.53
C GLY A 813 28.95 -37.01 33.93
#